data_AF-A0A3N5Q4V8-F1
#
_entry.id   AF-A0A3N5Q4V8-F1
#
_cell.length_a   1.000
_cell.length_b   1.000
_cell.length_c   1.000
_cell.angle_alpha   90.00
_cell.angle_beta   90.00
_cell.angle_gamma   90.00
#
_symmetry.space_group_name_H-M   'P 1'
#
loop_
_entity.id
_entity.type
_entity.pdbx_description
1 polymer ?
#
loop_
_entity_poly.entity_id
_entity_poly.type
_entity_poly.pdbx_seq_one_letter_code
_entity_poly.pdbx_strand_id
1 'polypeptide(L)'
;LPHCARLHPRRSRHGCARRPRPRFRRRLAGCLCFAYHRHRSLKYDLLFERFLNPDRVSMPDIDVDFSDDKREQVIEYVKQKYGAESVAQIITFGTLSSRAVLKDVGRVLGIDLATINSITEKIPVIMGKVTPLKEALEMAELKWVKETKDQKIKDLIEYSLVLEGFARNSSLHAAGVVIAPGPISDYVPVYKTPTTEPATQYNMKDLEEAGLLKMDFLGLRTLSIIDNALEQIKRNHKIDVDLDTISFDDPDVYAMFGRGQTQAVFQFESEPMQDAMRKLKPSSLEDLIAMNALYRPGPMDNIPDFIERRHGRKESEYLHPLMVPVLEKTYGVIVYQEQVMQLVQVLAGFTLAQSDLMRRAMGKKDEKAMAEQRSKFIEGANQHAQIDEKLGGQIFDLIQKFASYGFNKSHSAAYAYLAYQTAWLKTHYTAEFLAANMTAELNDQAKIVALMEEAKRYGITVMPPDINQSVATFVAKDGVIYFGMAAIKTVGVGAVDSIIASREEGPFTSIFDLASRIDPKVANKRILEALVCSGAFDSLRNGHRAQLFAAIEPAVEYAKKTQQGGPTAMDSLFGDAEVTKPVEPTLPPVEPWPERERLHKEREYLNFYISGHPLQEFAMAVQSFSTLNLGRLDTDKHESVVRLCGIISDIRTRLDKRENTIAFIRVEQYSGACECVFWSDKYKQFSEILKPDAILVFVGKCEINGQNVKIYVDDVLTMQQAEQRLAKGYVLRIDPDRVQESQLKELRDRCNIGEANSSLT
;
A
#
# COMPACT_ATOMS: atom_id res chain seq x y z
N LEU A 1 33.97 -3.60 -3.98
CA LEU A 1 32.77 -4.39 -3.66
C LEU A 1 32.99 -5.86 -3.23
N PRO A 2 34.04 -6.62 -3.66
CA PRO A 2 34.26 -8.00 -3.21
C PRO A 2 34.47 -8.16 -1.69
N HIS A 3 34.93 -7.09 -1.03
CA HIS A 3 35.07 -7.03 0.43
C HIS A 3 33.76 -6.79 1.20
N CYS A 4 32.69 -6.31 0.55
CA CYS A 4 31.39 -6.14 1.21
C CYS A 4 30.59 -7.45 1.29
N ALA A 5 30.86 -8.42 0.40
CA ALA A 5 30.18 -9.72 0.35
C ALA A 5 30.92 -10.86 1.08
N ARG A 6 32.18 -10.65 1.52
CA ARG A 6 33.01 -11.68 2.20
C ARG A 6 33.06 -11.54 3.74
N LEU A 7 31.96 -11.16 4.38
CA LEU A 7 31.87 -11.16 5.85
C LEU A 7 30.88 -12.23 6.34
N HIS A 8 31.24 -13.49 6.10
CA HIS A 8 30.84 -14.57 7.02
C HIS A 8 31.80 -14.55 8.22
N PRO A 9 31.33 -14.86 9.45
CA PRO A 9 32.19 -14.81 10.62
C PRO A 9 33.15 -16.01 10.61
N ARG A 10 34.36 -15.85 10.06
CA ARG A 10 35.47 -16.69 10.48
C ARG A 10 35.86 -16.27 11.89
N ARG A 11 35.63 -17.17 12.86
CA ARG A 11 36.20 -17.07 14.21
C ARG A 11 37.73 -16.96 14.11
N SER A 12 38.28 -15.76 14.08
CA SER A 12 39.72 -15.56 14.30
C SER A 12 39.96 -15.45 15.80
N ARG A 13 40.59 -16.49 16.36
CA ARG A 13 41.29 -16.44 17.63
C ARG A 13 42.29 -15.28 17.55
N HIS A 14 42.08 -14.22 18.32
CA HIS A 14 43.08 -13.45 19.06
C HIS A 14 42.39 -12.24 19.69
N GLY A 15 42.46 -12.20 21.02
CA GLY A 15 41.83 -11.17 21.83
C GLY A 15 42.48 -9.82 21.62
N CYS A 16 41.70 -8.85 21.19
CA CYS A 16 41.93 -7.46 21.54
C CYS A 16 40.60 -6.70 21.41
N ALA A 17 40.13 -6.17 22.55
CA ALA A 17 38.88 -5.45 22.65
C ALA A 17 38.93 -4.15 21.83
N ARG A 18 38.01 -3.99 20.87
CA ARG A 18 37.70 -2.70 20.24
C ARG A 18 36.19 -2.44 20.35
N ARG A 19 35.87 -1.20 20.74
CA ARG A 19 34.55 -0.60 20.99
C ARG A 19 33.45 -1.01 19.98
N PRO A 20 32.17 -1.07 20.40
CA PRO A 20 31.10 -1.58 19.56
C PRO A 20 30.86 -0.62 18.38
N ARG A 21 31.14 -1.08 17.15
CA ARG A 21 30.66 -0.44 15.92
C ARG A 21 29.17 -0.77 15.73
N PRO A 22 28.35 0.14 15.20
CA PRO A 22 26.93 -0.12 14.97
C PRO A 22 26.75 -1.34 14.05
N ARG A 23 25.96 -2.31 14.49
CA ARG A 23 25.62 -3.53 13.74
C ARG A 23 24.68 -3.16 12.58
N PHE A 24 25.23 -2.88 11.40
CA PHE A 24 24.44 -2.86 10.17
C PHE A 24 23.98 -4.29 9.84
N ARG A 25 22.73 -4.65 10.14
CA ARG A 25 22.07 -5.79 9.52
C ARG A 25 21.75 -5.40 8.07
N ARG A 26 22.57 -5.85 7.12
CA ARG A 26 22.45 -5.48 5.70
C ARG A 26 21.42 -6.39 5.03
N ARG A 27 20.20 -5.92 4.84
CA ARG A 27 19.22 -6.57 3.95
C ARG A 27 19.32 -5.90 2.59
N LEU A 28 19.71 -6.67 1.60
CA LEU A 28 19.86 -6.24 0.21
C LEU A 28 18.85 -7.06 -0.60
N ALA A 29 17.87 -6.40 -1.21
CA ALA A 29 17.01 -7.01 -2.23
C ALA A 29 17.48 -6.54 -3.62
N GLY A 30 17.32 -7.40 -4.63
CA GLY A 30 17.75 -7.16 -6.00
C GLY A 30 18.34 -8.38 -6.70
N CYS A 31 18.32 -8.40 -8.04
CA CYS A 31 18.83 -9.49 -8.88
C CYS A 31 20.25 -9.94 -8.49
N LEU A 32 21.10 -9.00 -8.08
CA LEU A 32 22.48 -9.27 -7.72
C LEU A 32 22.61 -10.08 -6.41
N CYS A 33 21.71 -9.89 -5.43
CA CYS A 33 21.76 -10.63 -4.16
C CYS A 33 21.46 -12.12 -4.36
N PHE A 34 20.52 -12.40 -5.27
CA PHE A 34 20.16 -13.75 -5.68
C PHE A 34 21.22 -14.40 -6.58
N ALA A 35 21.93 -13.61 -7.40
CA ALA A 35 23.06 -14.06 -8.23
C ALA A 35 24.35 -14.35 -7.42
N TYR A 36 24.61 -13.61 -6.34
CA TYR A 36 25.78 -13.85 -5.47
C TYR A 36 25.62 -15.07 -4.57
N HIS A 37 24.39 -15.43 -4.20
CA HIS A 37 24.09 -16.69 -3.52
C HIS A 37 24.09 -17.83 -4.55
N ARG A 38 25.28 -18.29 -4.96
CA ARG A 38 25.51 -19.32 -5.99
C ARG A 38 24.61 -20.56 -5.83
N HIS A 39 24.27 -20.96 -4.60
CA HIS A 39 23.36 -22.08 -4.35
C HIS A 39 21.90 -21.77 -4.68
N ARG A 40 21.43 -20.54 -4.47
CA ARG A 40 20.05 -20.12 -4.78
C ARG A 40 19.86 -19.87 -6.27
N SER A 41 20.82 -19.27 -6.98
CA SER A 41 20.68 -19.02 -8.42
C SER A 41 20.54 -20.31 -9.23
N LEU A 42 21.30 -21.35 -8.86
CA LEU A 42 21.24 -22.67 -9.49
C LEU A 42 19.94 -23.41 -9.19
N LYS A 43 19.37 -23.27 -7.98
CA LYS A 43 18.11 -23.93 -7.59
C LYS A 43 16.94 -23.51 -8.51
N TYR A 44 16.91 -22.24 -8.94
CA TYR A 44 15.82 -21.67 -9.73
C TYR A 44 16.17 -21.46 -11.22
N ASP A 45 17.25 -22.07 -11.72
CA ASP A 45 17.70 -22.00 -13.11
C ASP A 45 17.90 -20.57 -13.63
N LEU A 46 18.50 -19.70 -12.81
CA LEU A 46 18.77 -18.31 -13.21
C LEU A 46 20.03 -18.24 -14.09
N LEU A 47 19.92 -17.62 -15.26
CA LEU A 47 21.01 -17.55 -16.24
C LEU A 47 21.92 -16.33 -16.00
N PHE A 48 23.24 -16.55 -15.97
CA PHE A 48 24.22 -15.48 -15.76
C PHE A 48 24.39 -14.59 -17.00
N GLU A 49 24.33 -15.19 -18.18
CA GLU A 49 24.50 -14.55 -19.49
C GLU A 49 23.41 -13.50 -19.76
N ARG A 50 22.26 -13.64 -19.09
CA ARG A 50 21.21 -12.63 -19.08
C ARG A 50 21.64 -11.35 -18.34
N PHE A 51 22.47 -11.48 -17.31
CA PHE A 51 23.01 -10.35 -16.55
C PHE A 51 24.24 -9.75 -17.25
N LEU A 52 25.23 -10.60 -17.54
CA LEU A 52 26.45 -10.20 -18.24
C LEU A 52 26.66 -11.09 -19.46
N ASN A 53 26.43 -10.52 -20.64
CA ASN A 53 26.58 -11.24 -21.91
C ASN A 53 28.05 -11.13 -22.38
N PRO A 54 28.79 -12.25 -22.51
CA PRO A 54 30.20 -12.22 -22.88
C PRO A 54 30.45 -11.68 -24.30
N ASP A 55 29.47 -11.81 -25.20
CA ASP A 55 29.56 -11.32 -26.57
C ASP A 55 29.23 -9.81 -26.68
N ARG A 56 28.99 -9.13 -25.55
CA ARG A 56 28.60 -7.72 -25.50
C ARG A 56 29.52 -6.91 -24.58
N VAL A 57 30.18 -5.91 -25.15
CA VAL A 57 30.94 -4.90 -24.40
C VAL A 57 29.97 -3.82 -23.90
N SER A 58 29.25 -4.09 -22.81
CA SER A 58 28.47 -3.08 -22.08
C SER A 58 28.69 -3.25 -20.59
N MET A 59 28.76 -2.16 -19.84
CA MET A 59 28.78 -2.25 -18.38
C MET A 59 27.49 -2.89 -17.86
N PRO A 60 27.55 -3.76 -16.84
CA PRO A 60 26.36 -4.29 -16.20
C PRO A 60 25.67 -3.19 -15.39
N ASP A 61 24.35 -3.12 -15.50
CA ASP A 61 23.52 -2.28 -14.66
C ASP A 61 23.20 -3.01 -13.35
N ILE A 62 23.47 -2.38 -12.20
CA ILE A 62 23.30 -3.01 -10.89
C ILE A 62 22.39 -2.13 -10.03
N ASP A 63 21.16 -2.61 -9.91
CA ASP A 63 20.13 -2.05 -9.03
C ASP A 63 20.18 -2.74 -7.67
N VAL A 64 20.14 -1.94 -6.61
CA VAL A 64 20.17 -2.43 -5.23
C VAL A 64 19.10 -1.74 -4.41
N ASP A 65 18.20 -2.54 -3.83
CA ASP A 65 17.17 -2.06 -2.92
C ASP A 65 17.70 -1.97 -1.49
N PHE A 66 17.48 -0.81 -0.87
CA PHE A 66 17.75 -0.52 0.53
C PHE A 66 16.46 -0.10 1.25
N SER A 67 16.45 -0.24 2.57
CA SER A 67 15.44 0.40 3.42
C SER A 67 15.41 1.91 3.13
N ASP A 68 14.21 2.45 2.87
CA ASP A 68 14.07 3.84 2.41
C ASP A 68 14.61 4.87 3.42
N ASP A 69 14.40 4.63 4.71
CA ASP A 69 14.92 5.38 5.86
C ASP A 69 16.45 5.31 6.05
N LYS A 70 17.12 4.30 5.48
CA LYS A 70 18.57 4.07 5.59
C LYS A 70 19.34 4.31 4.30
N ARG A 71 18.63 4.55 3.19
CA ARG A 71 19.23 4.77 1.86
C ARG A 71 20.27 5.89 1.87
N GLU A 72 19.97 7.01 2.52
CA GLU A 72 20.90 8.15 2.61
C GLU A 72 22.21 7.80 3.31
N GLN A 73 22.15 6.95 4.34
CA GLN A 73 23.34 6.48 5.06
C GLN A 73 24.27 5.65 4.15
N VAL A 74 23.70 4.93 3.18
CA VAL A 74 24.47 4.16 2.19
C VAL A 74 25.16 5.10 1.20
N ILE A 75 24.44 6.11 0.70
CA ILE A 75 25.01 7.15 -0.17
C ILE A 75 26.17 7.83 0.55
N GLU A 76 25.98 8.20 1.81
CA GLU A 76 27.01 8.84 2.63
C GLU A 76 28.22 7.92 2.84
N TYR A 77 28.01 6.63 3.09
CA TYR A 77 29.11 5.66 3.15
C TYR A 77 29.89 5.58 1.83
N VAL A 78 29.21 5.60 0.68
CA VAL A 78 29.85 5.55 -0.64
C VAL A 78 30.68 6.82 -0.87
N LYS A 79 30.15 8.00 -0.53
CA LYS A 79 30.88 9.27 -0.56
C LYS A 79 32.14 9.24 0.32
N GLN A 80 32.02 8.77 1.56
CA GLN A 80 33.16 8.67 2.48
C GLN A 80 34.23 7.68 1.98
N LYS A 81 33.81 6.63 1.28
CA LYS A 81 34.72 5.58 0.81
C LYS A 81 35.48 5.95 -0.46
N TYR A 82 34.80 6.57 -1.42
CA TYR A 82 35.35 6.86 -2.74
C TYR A 82 35.76 8.32 -2.92
N GLY A 83 35.39 9.20 -1.98
CA GLY A 83 35.60 10.64 -2.07
C GLY A 83 34.31 11.37 -2.43
N ALA A 84 34.00 12.46 -1.73
CA ALA A 84 32.76 13.22 -1.95
C ALA A 84 32.68 13.85 -3.35
N GLU A 85 33.82 14.16 -3.96
CA GLU A 85 33.90 14.72 -5.33
C GLU A 85 33.79 13.65 -6.42
N SER A 86 33.98 12.38 -6.07
CA SER A 86 33.91 11.23 -6.98
C SER A 86 32.53 10.58 -7.03
N VAL A 87 31.58 11.09 -6.24
CA VAL A 87 30.23 10.54 -6.11
C VAL A 87 29.20 11.66 -6.24
N ALA A 88 28.30 11.55 -7.21
CA ALA A 88 27.21 12.51 -7.42
C ALA A 88 25.90 11.79 -7.72
N GLN A 89 24.79 12.49 -7.50
CA GLN A 89 23.49 12.00 -7.95
C GLN A 89 23.32 12.21 -9.45
N ILE A 90 22.44 11.45 -10.07
CA ILE A 90 22.11 11.64 -11.49
C ILE A 90 20.98 12.68 -11.60
N ILE A 91 21.06 13.61 -12.54
CA ILE A 91 19.93 14.53 -12.83
C ILE A 91 18.84 13.83 -13.63
N THR A 92 17.61 14.25 -13.38
CA THR A 92 16.43 13.89 -14.14
C THR A 92 15.77 15.16 -14.66
N PHE A 93 15.28 15.09 -15.89
CA PHE A 93 14.54 16.19 -16.51
C PHE A 93 13.07 15.81 -16.54
N GLY A 94 12.25 16.55 -15.80
CA GLY A 94 10.80 16.40 -15.87
C GLY A 94 10.31 16.99 -17.19
N THR A 95 9.81 16.15 -18.09
CA THR A 95 9.24 16.61 -19.36
C THR A 95 7.77 16.96 -19.21
N LEU A 96 7.28 17.90 -20.02
CA LEU A 96 5.87 18.25 -20.10
C LEU A 96 5.05 17.08 -20.66
N SER A 97 4.30 16.40 -19.78
CA SER A 97 3.28 15.43 -20.19
C SER A 97 2.03 16.15 -20.72
N SER A 98 1.18 15.46 -21.48
CA SER A 98 -0.02 16.03 -22.10
C SER A 98 -0.95 16.71 -21.09
N ARG A 99 -1.10 16.12 -19.89
CA ARG A 99 -1.88 16.74 -18.80
C ARG A 99 -1.17 17.95 -18.18
N ALA A 100 0.15 17.90 -18.03
CA ALA A 100 0.94 18.98 -17.43
C ALA A 100 1.02 20.21 -18.34
N VAL A 101 1.25 19.99 -19.65
CA VAL A 101 1.33 21.07 -20.64
C VAL A 101 0.02 21.83 -20.74
N LEU A 102 -1.13 21.13 -20.76
CA LEU A 102 -2.45 21.78 -20.79
C LEU A 102 -2.69 22.65 -19.55
N LYS A 103 -2.22 22.22 -18.37
CA LYS A 103 -2.34 23.01 -17.13
C LYS A 103 -1.45 24.24 -17.11
N ASP A 104 -0.21 24.09 -17.57
CA ASP A 104 0.75 25.19 -17.59
C ASP A 104 0.37 26.25 -18.64
N VAL A 105 0.07 25.83 -19.88
CA VAL A 105 -0.40 26.71 -20.95
C VAL A 105 -1.74 27.35 -20.59
N GLY A 106 -2.68 26.57 -20.06
CA GLY A 106 -3.99 27.09 -19.66
C GLY A 106 -3.91 28.15 -18.56
N ARG A 107 -2.98 28.01 -17.60
CA ARG A 107 -2.71 29.04 -16.59
C ARG A 107 -2.18 30.33 -17.22
N VAL A 108 -1.30 30.23 -18.22
CA VAL A 108 -0.75 31.40 -18.93
C VAL A 108 -1.83 32.10 -19.76
N LEU A 109 -2.72 31.34 -20.40
CA LEU A 109 -3.84 31.87 -21.19
C LEU A 109 -5.02 32.38 -20.32
N GLY A 110 -4.93 32.26 -18.99
CA GLY A 110 -5.98 32.67 -18.06
C GLY A 110 -7.29 31.87 -18.23
N ILE A 111 -7.17 30.58 -18.57
CA ILE A 111 -8.31 29.65 -18.66
C ILE A 111 -8.59 29.08 -17.26
N ASP A 112 -9.86 28.97 -16.91
CA ASP A 112 -10.28 28.43 -15.62
C ASP A 112 -9.79 26.97 -15.41
N LEU A 113 -9.36 26.67 -14.19
CA LEU A 113 -8.81 25.36 -13.83
C LEU A 113 -9.85 24.23 -13.95
N ALA A 114 -11.14 24.49 -13.75
CA ALA A 114 -12.17 23.46 -13.90
C ALA A 114 -12.30 23.04 -15.37
N THR A 115 -12.25 23.99 -16.30
CA THR A 115 -12.26 23.72 -17.74
C THR A 115 -11.05 22.89 -18.14
N ILE A 116 -9.85 23.27 -17.69
CA ILE A 116 -8.63 22.49 -17.97
C ILE A 116 -8.72 21.09 -17.37
N ASN A 117 -9.18 20.96 -16.13
CA ASN A 117 -9.33 19.65 -15.47
C ASN A 117 -10.31 18.76 -16.24
N SER A 118 -11.41 19.30 -16.75
CA SER A 118 -12.39 18.55 -17.57
C SER A 118 -11.80 17.94 -18.85
N ILE A 119 -10.74 18.55 -19.42
CA ILE A 119 -9.99 18.01 -20.55
C ILE A 119 -8.97 16.99 -20.05
N THR A 120 -8.16 17.36 -19.06
CA THR A 120 -7.04 16.51 -18.61
C THR A 120 -7.47 15.19 -17.96
N GLU A 121 -8.62 15.16 -17.27
CA GLU A 121 -9.16 13.94 -16.64
C GLU A 121 -9.52 12.86 -17.66
N LYS A 122 -9.96 13.26 -18.87
CA LYS A 122 -10.33 12.37 -19.97
C LYS A 122 -9.13 11.76 -20.70
N ILE A 123 -7.94 12.34 -20.56
CA ILE A 123 -6.73 11.82 -21.19
C ILE A 123 -6.30 10.56 -20.42
N PRO A 124 -6.28 9.36 -21.03
CA PRO A 124 -5.97 8.14 -20.30
C PRO A 124 -4.50 8.07 -19.91
N VAL A 125 -4.22 7.26 -18.89
CA VAL A 125 -2.86 6.90 -18.48
C VAL A 125 -2.70 5.41 -18.75
N ILE A 126 -1.88 5.07 -19.74
CA ILE A 126 -1.63 3.69 -20.14
C ILE A 126 -0.22 3.33 -19.69
N MET A 127 -0.10 2.26 -18.88
CA MET A 127 1.20 1.78 -18.36
C MET A 127 1.99 2.89 -17.63
N GLY A 128 1.29 3.74 -16.86
CA GLY A 128 1.89 4.85 -16.12
C GLY A 128 2.30 6.06 -16.98
N LYS A 129 2.11 6.01 -18.30
CA LYS A 129 2.36 7.14 -19.20
C LYS A 129 1.05 7.78 -19.64
N VAL A 130 1.00 9.10 -19.55
CA VAL A 130 -0.11 9.89 -20.09
C VAL A 130 -0.10 9.73 -21.61
N THR A 131 -1.24 9.38 -22.20
CA THR A 131 -1.39 9.25 -23.65
C THR A 131 -1.01 10.57 -24.34
N PRO A 132 -0.16 10.55 -25.39
CA PRO A 132 0.25 11.74 -26.12
C PRO A 132 -0.94 12.59 -26.56
N LEU A 133 -0.80 13.91 -26.52
CA LEU A 133 -1.92 14.82 -26.74
C LEU A 133 -2.56 14.61 -28.11
N LYS A 134 -1.75 14.37 -29.14
CA LYS A 134 -2.23 14.09 -30.51
C LYS A 134 -3.17 12.87 -30.56
N GLU A 135 -2.85 11.80 -29.83
CA GLU A 135 -3.67 10.60 -29.78
C GLU A 135 -4.91 10.81 -28.90
N ALA A 136 -4.75 11.48 -27.76
CA ALA A 136 -5.84 11.77 -26.85
C ALA A 136 -6.94 12.62 -27.51
N LEU A 137 -6.58 13.56 -28.38
CA LEU A 137 -7.52 14.41 -29.11
C LEU A 137 -8.37 13.65 -30.16
N GLU A 138 -8.01 12.42 -30.54
CA GLU A 138 -8.86 11.58 -31.42
C GLU A 138 -9.97 10.85 -30.67
N MET A 139 -9.91 10.83 -29.32
CA MET A 139 -10.92 10.17 -28.50
C MET A 139 -12.26 10.89 -28.58
N ALA A 140 -13.35 10.11 -28.64
CA ALA A 140 -14.72 10.64 -28.76
C ALA A 140 -15.06 11.70 -27.68
N GLU A 141 -14.54 11.51 -26.46
CA GLU A 141 -14.79 12.37 -25.30
C GLU A 141 -14.11 13.76 -25.39
N LEU A 142 -13.13 13.90 -26.29
CA LEU A 142 -12.31 15.11 -26.51
C LEU A 142 -12.51 15.73 -27.90
N LYS A 143 -13.35 15.14 -28.76
CA LYS A 143 -13.65 15.70 -30.10
C LYS A 143 -14.17 17.14 -30.07
N TRP A 144 -14.99 17.48 -29.08
CA TRP A 144 -15.50 18.83 -28.88
C TRP A 144 -14.39 19.88 -28.71
N VAL A 145 -13.22 19.49 -28.20
CA VAL A 145 -12.07 20.40 -28.01
C VAL A 145 -11.48 20.81 -29.37
N LYS A 146 -11.51 19.92 -30.37
CA LYS A 146 -11.12 20.26 -31.75
C LYS A 146 -12.17 21.10 -32.46
N GLU A 147 -13.43 20.83 -32.20
CA GLU A 147 -14.58 21.43 -32.89
C GLU A 147 -15.05 22.75 -32.27
N THR A 148 -14.51 23.11 -31.10
CA THR A 148 -14.86 24.35 -30.39
C THR A 148 -14.55 25.58 -31.25
N LYS A 149 -15.40 26.61 -31.12
CA LYS A 149 -15.18 27.92 -31.73
C LYS A 149 -14.43 28.88 -30.80
N ASP A 150 -14.20 28.49 -29.55
CA ASP A 150 -13.46 29.30 -28.58
C ASP A 150 -11.98 29.38 -28.98
N GLN A 151 -11.53 30.58 -29.31
CA GLN A 151 -10.15 30.84 -29.71
C GLN A 151 -9.15 30.49 -28.60
N LYS A 152 -9.50 30.69 -27.32
CA LYS A 152 -8.59 30.38 -26.21
C LYS A 152 -8.31 28.90 -26.09
N ILE A 153 -9.31 28.06 -26.36
CA ILE A 153 -9.16 26.60 -26.32
C ILE A 153 -8.37 26.10 -27.54
N LYS A 154 -8.54 26.74 -28.70
CA LYS A 154 -7.71 26.44 -29.88
C LYS A 154 -6.24 26.76 -29.62
N ASP A 155 -5.96 27.96 -29.13
CA ASP A 155 -4.62 28.42 -28.78
C ASP A 155 -3.99 27.50 -27.71
N LEU A 156 -4.78 27.09 -26.71
CA LEU A 156 -4.36 26.12 -25.70
C LEU A 156 -3.84 24.83 -26.32
N ILE A 157 -4.59 24.23 -27.24
CA ILE A 157 -4.19 22.96 -27.88
C ILE A 157 -3.00 23.14 -28.80
N GLU A 158 -3.00 24.18 -29.62
CA GLU A 158 -1.91 24.46 -30.56
C GLU A 158 -0.58 24.64 -29.84
N TYR A 159 -0.54 25.51 -28.82
CA TYR A 159 0.68 25.71 -28.03
C TYR A 159 1.05 24.46 -27.23
N SER A 160 0.06 23.72 -26.72
CA SER A 160 0.32 22.49 -25.97
C SER A 160 0.93 21.39 -26.85
N LEU A 161 0.53 21.27 -28.11
CA LEU A 161 1.10 20.32 -29.06
C LEU A 161 2.57 20.64 -29.39
N VAL A 162 2.93 21.93 -29.41
CA VAL A 162 4.31 22.36 -29.64
C VAL A 162 5.18 22.12 -28.40
N LEU A 163 4.65 22.38 -27.20
CA LEU A 163 5.40 22.33 -25.95
C LEU A 163 5.44 20.92 -25.31
N GLU A 164 4.62 19.98 -25.77
CA GLU A 164 4.62 18.60 -25.30
C GLU A 164 6.03 17.97 -25.45
N GLY A 165 6.51 17.33 -24.38
CA GLY A 165 7.82 16.67 -24.37
C GLY A 165 9.01 17.57 -24.06
N PHE A 166 8.85 18.91 -24.03
CA PHE A 166 9.93 19.80 -23.60
C PHE A 166 10.26 19.62 -22.12
N ALA A 167 11.52 19.85 -21.75
CA ALA A 167 11.96 19.83 -20.36
C ALA A 167 11.37 21.01 -19.59
N ARG A 168 10.73 20.72 -18.45
CA ARG A 168 10.06 21.70 -17.57
C ARG A 168 10.95 22.13 -16.41
N ASN A 169 11.61 21.16 -15.78
CA ASN A 169 12.43 21.37 -14.60
C ASN A 169 13.55 20.32 -14.52
N SER A 170 14.62 20.68 -13.81
CA SER A 170 15.64 19.74 -13.33
C SER A 170 15.24 19.21 -11.96
N SER A 171 15.48 17.93 -11.72
CA SER A 171 15.28 17.27 -10.43
C SER A 171 16.35 16.20 -10.24
N LEU A 172 16.58 15.78 -8.99
CA LEU A 172 17.55 14.72 -8.70
C LEU A 172 16.89 13.35 -8.90
N HIS A 173 17.63 12.40 -9.47
CA HIS A 173 17.14 11.03 -9.62
C HIS A 173 16.91 10.42 -8.24
N ALA A 174 15.74 9.82 -8.05
CA ALA A 174 15.37 9.20 -6.78
C ALA A 174 16.18 7.94 -6.43
N ALA A 175 17.18 7.54 -7.21
CA ALA A 175 17.92 6.28 -7.03
C ALA A 175 19.34 6.34 -7.59
N GLY A 176 19.52 6.89 -8.80
CA GLY A 176 20.78 6.89 -9.52
C GLY A 176 21.89 7.71 -8.87
N VAL A 177 23.01 7.04 -8.67
CA VAL A 177 24.29 7.58 -8.20
C VAL A 177 25.36 7.20 -9.21
N VAL A 178 26.23 8.14 -9.55
CA VAL A 178 27.40 7.89 -10.38
C VAL A 178 28.64 7.81 -9.49
N ILE A 179 29.54 6.88 -9.81
CA ILE A 179 30.83 6.73 -9.14
C ILE A 179 31.94 6.83 -10.20
N ALA A 180 32.77 7.87 -10.10
CA ALA A 180 33.92 8.10 -10.97
C ALA A 180 35.23 7.70 -10.26
N PRO A 181 36.31 7.41 -11.00
CA PRO A 181 37.61 7.11 -10.41
C PRO A 181 38.36 8.36 -9.89
N GLY A 182 37.89 9.56 -10.22
CA GLY A 182 38.39 10.86 -9.75
C GLY A 182 37.23 11.85 -9.57
N PRO A 183 37.48 13.17 -9.49
CA PRO A 183 36.43 14.19 -9.45
C PRO A 183 35.47 14.05 -10.63
N ILE A 184 34.16 14.07 -10.39
CA ILE A 184 33.16 13.87 -11.44
C ILE A 184 33.22 14.96 -12.51
N SER A 185 33.60 16.18 -12.11
CA SER A 185 33.79 17.33 -13.00
C SER A 185 34.82 17.09 -14.11
N ASP A 186 35.76 16.16 -13.92
CA ASP A 186 36.77 15.83 -14.92
C ASP A 186 36.19 14.98 -16.07
N TYR A 187 35.02 14.37 -15.85
CA TYR A 187 34.36 13.48 -16.80
C TYR A 187 33.09 14.10 -17.38
N VAL A 188 32.25 14.70 -16.54
CA VAL A 188 30.94 15.25 -16.94
C VAL A 188 30.65 16.56 -16.21
N PRO A 189 29.91 17.49 -16.82
CA PRO A 189 29.48 18.72 -16.16
C PRO A 189 28.60 18.41 -14.95
N VAL A 190 28.78 19.19 -13.87
CA VAL A 190 28.08 19.03 -12.60
C VAL A 190 27.10 20.20 -12.39
N TYR A 191 25.96 19.91 -11.78
CA TYR A 191 24.92 20.82 -11.35
C TYR A 191 24.85 20.83 -9.83
N LYS A 192 24.81 22.02 -9.23
CA LYS A 192 24.64 22.19 -7.78
C LYS A 192 23.89 23.49 -7.50
N THR A 193 22.94 23.46 -6.56
CA THR A 193 22.29 24.65 -6.00
C THR A 193 22.67 24.79 -4.52
N PRO A 194 22.40 25.93 -3.85
CA PRO A 194 22.69 26.08 -2.43
C PRO A 194 22.00 25.04 -1.52
N THR A 195 20.90 24.45 -1.99
CA THR A 195 20.07 23.51 -1.23
C THR A 195 20.16 22.06 -1.73
N THR A 196 20.85 21.80 -2.85
CA THR A 196 20.93 20.45 -3.44
C THR A 196 22.34 19.88 -3.36
N GLU A 197 22.39 18.56 -3.23
CA GLU A 197 23.61 17.78 -3.43
C GLU A 197 24.15 17.94 -4.86
N PRO A 198 25.47 17.76 -5.08
CA PRO A 198 26.04 17.72 -6.43
C PRO A 198 25.38 16.63 -7.28
N ALA A 199 25.03 16.99 -8.51
CA ALA A 199 24.44 16.09 -9.49
C ALA A 199 25.09 16.22 -10.86
N THR A 200 25.05 15.20 -11.69
CA THR A 200 25.51 15.30 -13.09
C THR A 200 24.57 16.20 -13.88
N GLN A 201 25.02 16.89 -14.93
CA GLN A 201 24.10 17.54 -15.89
C GLN A 201 23.61 16.58 -16.97
N TYR A 202 24.31 15.45 -17.15
CA TYR A 202 23.92 14.39 -18.06
C TYR A 202 22.87 13.49 -17.42
N ASN A 203 21.86 13.14 -18.21
CA ASN A 203 20.83 12.19 -17.79
C ASN A 203 21.40 10.75 -17.79
N MET A 204 20.59 9.79 -17.34
CA MET A 204 21.00 8.39 -17.20
C MET A 204 21.54 7.75 -18.49
N LYS A 205 20.98 8.10 -19.66
CA LYS A 205 21.42 7.54 -20.96
C LYS A 205 22.75 8.14 -21.38
N ASP A 206 22.86 9.46 -21.29
CA ASP A 206 24.05 10.21 -21.70
C ASP A 206 25.26 9.83 -20.82
N LEU A 207 25.03 9.50 -19.54
CA LEU A 207 26.08 8.99 -18.63
C LEU A 207 26.60 7.60 -19.01
N GLU A 208 25.71 6.73 -19.50
CA GLU A 208 26.09 5.38 -19.95
C GLU A 208 26.95 5.48 -21.22
N GLU A 209 26.58 6.38 -22.14
CA GLU A 209 27.39 6.69 -23.33
C GLU A 209 28.74 7.35 -22.97
N ALA A 210 28.78 8.15 -21.89
CA ALA A 210 30.01 8.71 -21.34
C ALA A 210 30.91 7.67 -20.63
N GLY A 211 30.45 6.42 -20.47
CA GLY A 211 31.23 5.32 -19.91
C GLY A 211 31.41 5.36 -18.39
N LEU A 212 30.59 6.14 -17.67
CA LEU A 212 30.64 6.20 -16.21
C LEU A 212 29.83 5.08 -15.56
N LEU A 213 30.32 4.58 -14.43
CA LEU A 213 29.62 3.57 -13.65
C LEU A 213 28.42 4.19 -12.94
N LYS A 214 27.22 3.76 -13.33
CA LYS A 214 25.97 4.06 -12.63
C LYS A 214 25.61 2.96 -11.63
N MET A 215 25.04 3.36 -10.51
CA MET A 215 24.45 2.47 -9.53
C MET A 215 23.12 3.06 -9.06
N ASP A 216 22.07 2.25 -9.07
CA ASP A 216 20.78 2.66 -8.55
C ASP A 216 20.62 2.16 -7.12
N PHE A 217 20.57 3.09 -6.17
CA PHE A 217 20.23 2.81 -4.78
C PHE A 217 18.75 3.13 -4.58
N LEU A 218 17.91 2.10 -4.68
CA LEU A 218 16.47 2.27 -4.54
C LEU A 218 16.07 2.24 -3.06
N GLY A 219 15.15 3.12 -2.68
CA GLY A 219 14.50 3.06 -1.37
C GLY A 219 13.25 2.19 -1.48
N LEU A 220 13.27 1.03 -0.87
CA LEU A 220 12.15 0.08 -0.86
C LEU A 220 11.54 0.02 0.55
N ARG A 221 10.36 0.63 0.67
CA ARG A 221 9.59 0.72 1.92
C ARG A 221 9.29 -0.63 2.58
N THR A 222 9.14 -1.69 1.78
CA THR A 222 8.96 -3.06 2.29
C THR A 222 10.12 -3.51 3.17
N LEU A 223 11.36 -3.10 2.86
CA LEU A 223 12.52 -3.43 3.70
C LEU A 223 12.45 -2.70 5.05
N SER A 224 11.96 -1.47 5.05
CA SER A 224 11.73 -0.67 6.27
C SER A 224 10.63 -1.28 7.15
N ILE A 225 9.53 -1.76 6.53
CA ILE A 225 8.47 -2.51 7.21
C ILE A 225 9.04 -3.77 7.86
N ILE A 226 9.84 -4.53 7.13
CA ILE A 226 10.48 -5.75 7.64
C ILE A 226 11.40 -5.42 8.82
N ASP A 227 12.26 -4.41 8.70
CA ASP A 227 13.16 -4.00 9.77
C ASP A 227 12.40 -3.57 11.04
N ASN A 228 11.32 -2.80 10.87
CA ASN A 228 10.46 -2.37 11.97
C ASN A 228 9.77 -3.57 12.64
N ALA A 229 9.19 -4.50 11.85
CA ALA A 229 8.56 -5.70 12.38
C ALA A 229 9.55 -6.55 13.19
N LEU A 230 10.79 -6.70 12.72
CA LEU A 230 11.82 -7.47 13.42
C LEU A 230 12.30 -6.80 14.70
N GLU A 231 12.38 -5.46 14.71
CA GLU A 231 12.69 -4.72 15.93
C GLU A 231 11.60 -4.93 16.99
N GLN A 232 10.33 -4.89 16.58
CA GLN A 232 9.20 -5.21 17.47
C GLN A 232 9.26 -6.66 17.96
N ILE A 233 9.51 -7.63 17.07
CA ILE A 233 9.65 -9.04 17.44
C ILE A 233 10.76 -9.24 18.46
N LYS A 234 11.92 -8.60 18.24
CA LYS A 234 13.05 -8.66 19.15
C LYS A 234 12.74 -8.01 20.49
N ARG A 235 12.00 -6.91 20.50
CA ARG A 235 11.59 -6.23 21.73
C ARG A 235 10.61 -7.07 22.54
N ASN A 236 9.61 -7.65 21.89
CA ASN A 236 8.49 -8.36 22.51
C ASN A 236 8.87 -9.79 22.92
N HIS A 237 9.42 -10.56 21.97
CA HIS A 237 9.68 -11.98 22.16
C HIS A 237 11.12 -12.27 22.60
N LYS A 238 12.00 -11.26 22.59
CA LYS A 238 13.46 -11.43 22.82
C LYS A 238 14.14 -12.39 21.83
N ILE A 239 13.51 -12.61 20.67
CA ILE A 239 14.02 -13.45 19.58
C ILE A 239 14.63 -12.56 18.51
N ASP A 240 15.84 -12.89 18.08
CA ASP A 240 16.52 -12.17 17.01
C ASP A 240 16.41 -12.93 15.68
N VAL A 241 15.25 -12.81 15.02
CA VAL A 241 14.94 -13.54 13.78
C VAL A 241 15.89 -13.15 12.65
N ASP A 242 16.38 -14.16 11.93
CA ASP A 242 17.17 -14.01 10.71
C ASP A 242 16.39 -14.55 9.50
N LEU A 243 15.82 -13.63 8.71
CA LEU A 243 14.99 -13.98 7.55
C LEU A 243 15.79 -14.57 6.38
N ASP A 244 17.13 -14.54 6.42
CA ASP A 244 17.93 -15.20 5.38
C ASP A 244 18.04 -16.71 5.61
N THR A 245 17.65 -17.18 6.79
CA THR A 245 17.74 -18.59 7.21
C THR A 245 16.40 -19.32 7.27
N ILE A 246 15.28 -18.63 7.02
CA ILE A 246 13.94 -19.24 7.08
C ILE A 246 13.78 -20.32 6.00
N SER A 247 13.02 -21.36 6.33
CA SER A 247 12.63 -22.39 5.36
C SER A 247 11.61 -21.82 4.38
N PHE A 248 11.67 -22.26 3.12
CA PHE A 248 10.62 -21.96 2.14
C PHE A 248 9.53 -23.02 2.09
N ASP A 249 9.67 -24.11 2.84
CA ASP A 249 8.74 -25.24 2.78
C ASP A 249 7.64 -25.14 3.86
N ASP A 250 7.43 -23.95 4.43
CA ASP A 250 6.43 -23.71 5.48
C ASP A 250 4.99 -23.79 4.90
N PRO A 251 4.21 -24.82 5.26
CA PRO A 251 2.87 -25.02 4.72
C PRO A 251 1.88 -23.94 5.19
N ASP A 252 2.10 -23.32 6.36
CA ASP A 252 1.16 -22.33 6.91
C ASP A 252 1.23 -21.02 6.13
N VAL A 253 2.43 -20.67 5.64
CA VAL A 253 2.63 -19.52 4.75
C VAL A 253 1.87 -19.72 3.43
N TYR A 254 2.01 -20.89 2.81
CA TYR A 254 1.31 -21.20 1.57
C TYR A 254 -0.20 -21.33 1.75
N ALA A 255 -0.65 -21.87 2.88
CA ALA A 255 -2.07 -21.92 3.22
C ALA A 255 -2.66 -20.50 3.35
N MET A 256 -1.90 -19.53 3.89
CA MET A 256 -2.32 -18.12 3.95
C MET A 256 -2.51 -17.51 2.56
N PHE A 257 -1.58 -17.76 1.62
CA PHE A 257 -1.77 -17.40 0.21
C PHE A 257 -2.97 -18.11 -0.42
N GLY A 258 -3.14 -19.41 -0.18
CA GLY A 258 -4.26 -20.20 -0.71
C GLY A 258 -5.64 -19.78 -0.17
N ARG A 259 -5.69 -19.13 1.00
CA ARG A 259 -6.91 -18.48 1.53
C ARG A 259 -7.14 -17.08 0.95
N GLY A 260 -6.19 -16.52 0.21
CA GLY A 260 -6.23 -15.15 -0.31
C GLY A 260 -6.01 -14.09 0.77
N GLN A 261 -5.46 -14.44 1.92
CA GLN A 261 -5.26 -13.52 3.05
C GLN A 261 -3.96 -12.72 2.89
N THR A 262 -3.71 -12.16 1.71
CA THR A 262 -2.42 -11.54 1.33
C THR A 262 -2.42 -10.01 1.44
N GLN A 263 -3.38 -9.42 2.18
CA GLN A 263 -3.33 -8.00 2.54
C GLN A 263 -2.00 -7.68 3.23
N ALA A 264 -1.33 -6.59 2.83
CA ALA A 264 0.01 -6.20 3.29
C ALA A 264 1.17 -7.16 2.92
N VAL A 265 0.92 -8.20 2.12
CA VAL A 265 1.99 -9.06 1.59
C VAL A 265 2.49 -8.47 0.29
N PHE A 266 3.77 -8.11 0.25
CA PHE A 266 4.37 -7.37 -0.85
C PHE A 266 4.09 -7.99 -2.23
N GLN A 267 3.64 -7.18 -3.19
CA GLN A 267 3.20 -7.55 -4.56
C GLN A 267 1.92 -8.40 -4.66
N PHE A 268 1.40 -8.96 -3.56
CA PHE A 268 0.24 -9.85 -3.57
C PHE A 268 -1.03 -9.24 -2.95
N GLU A 269 -1.08 -7.91 -2.79
CA GLU A 269 -2.14 -7.22 -2.04
C GLU A 269 -3.42 -7.01 -2.86
N SER A 270 -3.33 -6.83 -4.17
CA SER A 270 -4.50 -6.45 -4.99
C SER A 270 -5.55 -7.55 -5.03
N GLU A 271 -6.83 -7.19 -4.95
CA GLU A 271 -7.94 -8.16 -4.91
C GLU A 271 -7.91 -9.21 -6.04
N PRO A 272 -7.71 -8.86 -7.33
CA PRO A 272 -7.71 -9.89 -8.36
C PRO A 272 -6.49 -10.83 -8.25
N MET A 273 -5.39 -10.38 -7.63
CA MET A 273 -4.27 -11.23 -7.28
C MET A 273 -4.66 -12.17 -6.13
N GLN A 274 -5.34 -11.68 -5.09
CA GLN A 274 -5.85 -12.54 -4.00
C GLN A 274 -6.76 -13.65 -4.55
N ASP A 275 -7.62 -13.32 -5.51
CA ASP A 275 -8.49 -14.27 -6.21
C ASP A 275 -7.72 -15.32 -7.02
N ALA A 276 -6.70 -14.87 -7.77
CA ALA A 276 -5.82 -15.77 -8.49
C ALA A 276 -5.11 -16.72 -7.53
N MET A 277 -4.62 -16.23 -6.38
CA MET A 277 -3.97 -17.05 -5.35
C MET A 277 -4.92 -18.07 -4.71
N ARG A 278 -6.19 -17.71 -4.47
CA ARG A 278 -7.23 -18.65 -3.97
C ARG A 278 -7.47 -19.81 -4.93
N LYS A 279 -7.45 -19.54 -6.23
CA LYS A 279 -7.64 -20.55 -7.29
C LYS A 279 -6.37 -21.38 -7.49
N LEU A 280 -5.20 -20.74 -7.47
CA LEU A 280 -3.90 -21.36 -7.64
C LEU A 280 -3.57 -22.32 -6.50
N LYS A 281 -3.85 -21.91 -5.25
CA LYS A 281 -3.44 -22.61 -4.01
C LYS A 281 -1.94 -22.97 -4.06
N PRO A 282 -1.05 -21.97 -4.02
CA PRO A 282 0.38 -22.21 -4.18
C PRO A 282 0.89 -23.16 -3.10
N SER A 283 1.94 -23.90 -3.41
CA SER A 283 2.61 -24.82 -2.48
C SER A 283 4.14 -24.76 -2.57
N SER A 284 4.67 -23.80 -3.34
CA SER A 284 6.10 -23.63 -3.59
C SER A 284 6.42 -22.16 -3.86
N LEU A 285 7.70 -21.79 -3.76
CA LEU A 285 8.14 -20.44 -4.11
C LEU A 285 8.00 -20.22 -5.61
N GLU A 286 8.21 -21.24 -6.42
CA GLU A 286 8.06 -21.26 -7.87
C GLU A 286 6.66 -20.81 -8.31
N ASP A 287 5.60 -21.22 -7.59
CA ASP A 287 4.24 -20.73 -7.83
C ASP A 287 4.14 -19.20 -7.66
N LEU A 288 4.79 -18.64 -6.63
CA LEU A 288 4.82 -17.19 -6.39
C LEU A 288 5.63 -16.45 -7.48
N ILE A 289 6.75 -17.03 -7.91
CA ILE A 289 7.60 -16.49 -8.99
C ILE A 289 6.85 -16.45 -10.31
N ALA A 290 6.10 -17.50 -10.63
CA ALA A 290 5.25 -17.56 -11.81
C ALA A 290 4.13 -16.52 -11.72
N MET A 291 3.52 -16.37 -10.54
CA MET A 291 2.40 -15.45 -10.40
C MET A 291 2.79 -13.98 -10.56
N ASN A 292 3.92 -13.57 -10.00
CA ASN A 292 4.49 -12.23 -10.20
C ASN A 292 4.86 -11.92 -11.66
N ALA A 293 5.16 -12.95 -12.45
CA ALA A 293 5.45 -12.81 -13.87
C ALA A 293 4.16 -12.70 -14.70
N LEU A 294 3.17 -13.54 -14.41
CA LEU A 294 1.93 -13.66 -15.18
C LEU A 294 0.90 -12.56 -14.88
N TYR A 295 0.87 -12.02 -13.66
CA TYR A 295 -0.13 -11.02 -13.25
C TYR A 295 0.19 -9.62 -13.78
N ARG A 296 0.09 -9.46 -15.11
CA ARG A 296 0.35 -8.22 -15.85
C ARG A 296 -0.58 -8.13 -17.07
N PRO A 297 -0.91 -6.92 -17.55
CA PRO A 297 -1.72 -6.79 -18.77
C PRO A 297 -1.08 -7.52 -19.96
N GLY A 298 -1.80 -8.46 -20.57
CA GLY A 298 -1.29 -9.39 -21.59
C GLY A 298 -1.21 -10.83 -21.08
N PRO A 299 -0.19 -11.21 -20.29
CA PRO A 299 -0.04 -12.59 -19.79
C PRO A 299 -1.10 -12.99 -18.76
N MET A 300 -1.87 -12.04 -18.20
CA MET A 300 -2.94 -12.33 -17.24
C MET A 300 -4.01 -13.29 -17.80
N ASP A 301 -4.24 -13.27 -19.11
CA ASP A 301 -5.19 -14.16 -19.80
C ASP A 301 -4.76 -15.63 -19.74
N ASN A 302 -3.47 -15.91 -19.50
CA ASN A 302 -2.93 -17.26 -19.37
C ASN A 302 -3.05 -17.83 -17.94
N ILE A 303 -3.41 -17.01 -16.95
CA ILE A 303 -3.51 -17.44 -15.55
C ILE A 303 -4.50 -18.60 -15.37
N PRO A 304 -5.72 -18.57 -15.95
CA PRO A 304 -6.66 -19.69 -15.84
C PRO A 304 -6.07 -20.99 -16.39
N ASP A 305 -5.46 -20.94 -17.58
CA ASP A 305 -4.84 -22.12 -18.21
C ASP A 305 -3.69 -22.68 -17.37
N PHE A 306 -2.84 -21.78 -16.82
CA PHE A 306 -1.76 -22.15 -15.90
C PHE A 306 -2.29 -22.88 -14.65
N ILE A 307 -3.38 -22.38 -14.06
CA ILE A 307 -4.01 -22.98 -12.87
C ILE A 307 -4.61 -24.35 -13.18
N GLU A 308 -5.30 -24.51 -14.32
CA GLU A 308 -5.88 -25.80 -14.72
C GLU A 308 -4.80 -26.88 -14.92
N ARG A 309 -3.70 -26.52 -15.58
CA ARG A 309 -2.58 -27.45 -15.79
C ARG A 309 -1.86 -27.80 -14.50
N ARG A 310 -1.65 -26.82 -13.61
CA ARG A 310 -1.06 -27.04 -12.29
C ARG A 310 -1.84 -28.06 -11.47
N HIS A 311 -3.17 -27.98 -11.48
CA HIS A 311 -4.02 -28.94 -10.76
C HIS A 311 -4.19 -30.28 -11.48
N GLY A 312 -3.55 -30.48 -12.64
CA GLY A 312 -3.69 -31.69 -13.45
C GLY A 312 -5.07 -31.86 -14.09
N ARG A 313 -5.89 -30.79 -14.14
CA ARG A 313 -7.22 -30.81 -14.76
C ARG A 313 -7.16 -30.66 -16.28
N LYS A 314 -6.03 -30.18 -16.79
CA LYS A 314 -5.70 -30.08 -18.21
C LYS A 314 -4.27 -30.59 -18.44
N GLU A 315 -4.07 -31.36 -19.50
CA GLU A 315 -2.74 -31.85 -19.86
C GLU A 315 -1.82 -30.72 -20.35
N SER A 316 -0.53 -30.83 -20.04
CA SER A 316 0.48 -29.89 -20.53
C SER A 316 0.91 -30.31 -21.93
N GLU A 317 0.59 -29.49 -22.93
CA GLU A 317 0.97 -29.72 -24.32
C GLU A 317 2.37 -29.17 -24.61
N TYR A 318 3.20 -29.98 -25.28
CA TYR A 318 4.53 -29.61 -25.74
C TYR A 318 4.66 -29.93 -27.23
N LEU A 319 5.16 -28.98 -28.03
CA LEU A 319 5.36 -29.20 -29.47
C LEU A 319 6.52 -30.17 -29.77
N HIS A 320 7.46 -30.31 -28.84
CA HIS A 320 8.61 -31.19 -28.99
C HIS A 320 9.09 -31.72 -27.62
N PRO A 321 9.55 -32.99 -27.52
CA PRO A 321 10.02 -33.58 -26.25
C PRO A 321 11.16 -32.78 -25.58
N LEU A 322 12.03 -32.17 -26.36
CA LEU A 322 13.13 -31.35 -25.83
C LEU A 322 12.66 -30.06 -25.12
N MET A 323 11.41 -29.66 -25.28
CA MET A 323 10.85 -28.51 -24.56
C MET A 323 10.46 -28.85 -23.12
N VAL A 324 10.27 -30.13 -22.79
CA VAL A 324 9.80 -30.58 -21.48
C VAL A 324 10.73 -30.10 -20.35
N PRO A 325 12.06 -30.33 -20.38
CA PRO A 325 12.92 -29.92 -19.26
C PRO A 325 12.94 -28.41 -18.97
N VAL A 326 12.62 -27.58 -19.98
CA VAL A 326 12.60 -26.12 -19.85
C VAL A 326 11.25 -25.59 -19.34
N LEU A 327 10.16 -26.26 -19.72
CA LEU A 327 8.79 -25.79 -19.49
C LEU A 327 8.00 -26.63 -18.47
N GLU A 328 8.56 -27.73 -17.95
CA GLU A 328 7.92 -28.58 -16.95
C GLU A 328 7.52 -27.80 -15.70
N LYS A 329 8.43 -26.96 -15.17
CA LYS A 329 8.19 -26.11 -13.99
C LYS A 329 7.12 -25.04 -14.20
N THR A 330 6.70 -24.79 -15.45
CA THR A 330 5.64 -23.85 -15.81
C THR A 330 4.50 -24.53 -16.58
N TYR A 331 4.38 -25.85 -16.46
CA TYR A 331 3.28 -26.64 -17.02
C TYR A 331 3.08 -26.42 -18.54
N GLY A 332 4.19 -26.31 -19.28
CA GLY A 332 4.18 -26.11 -20.74
C GLY A 332 3.91 -24.66 -21.20
N VAL A 333 3.71 -23.72 -20.28
CA VAL A 333 3.51 -22.29 -20.60
C VAL A 333 4.84 -21.56 -20.61
N ILE A 334 5.14 -20.78 -21.66
CA ILE A 334 6.33 -19.92 -21.71
C ILE A 334 6.05 -18.66 -20.91
N VAL A 335 6.72 -18.51 -19.76
CA VAL A 335 6.52 -17.38 -18.83
C VAL A 335 7.75 -16.48 -18.79
N TYR A 336 8.95 -17.07 -18.83
CA TYR A 336 10.19 -16.35 -18.58
C TYR A 336 11.04 -16.11 -19.83
N GLN A 337 11.81 -15.04 -19.81
CA GLN A 337 12.81 -14.74 -20.84
C GLN A 337 13.94 -15.78 -20.82
N GLU A 338 14.30 -16.27 -19.64
CA GLU A 338 15.29 -17.31 -19.44
C GLU A 338 14.84 -18.64 -20.08
N GLN A 339 13.54 -18.95 -20.04
CA GLN A 339 12.99 -20.12 -20.75
C GLN A 339 13.13 -19.96 -22.26
N VAL A 340 12.88 -18.76 -22.82
CA VAL A 340 13.12 -18.48 -24.24
C VAL A 340 14.59 -18.74 -24.59
N MET A 341 15.52 -18.26 -23.75
CA MET A 341 16.94 -18.46 -23.99
C MET A 341 17.36 -19.94 -23.96
N GLN A 342 16.82 -20.70 -23.00
CA GLN A 342 17.06 -22.14 -22.87
C GLN A 342 16.41 -22.94 -24.00
N LEU A 343 15.19 -22.60 -24.43
CA LEU A 343 14.53 -23.25 -25.56
C LEU A 343 15.35 -23.10 -26.84
N VAL A 344 15.85 -21.89 -27.10
CA VAL A 344 16.68 -21.62 -28.29
C VAL A 344 18.01 -22.38 -28.22
N GLN A 345 18.62 -22.47 -27.04
CA GLN A 345 19.83 -23.28 -26.83
C GLN A 345 19.57 -24.78 -27.09
N VAL A 346 18.53 -25.33 -26.47
CA VAL A 346 18.25 -26.78 -26.51
C VAL A 346 17.73 -27.21 -27.88
N LEU A 347 16.95 -26.36 -28.56
CA LEU A 347 16.37 -26.70 -29.86
C LEU A 347 17.32 -26.36 -31.01
N ALA A 348 17.89 -25.15 -31.04
CA ALA A 348 18.67 -24.67 -32.18
C ALA A 348 20.19 -24.72 -31.97
N GLY A 349 20.67 -25.15 -30.80
CA GLY A 349 22.10 -25.27 -30.51
C GLY A 349 22.82 -23.93 -30.29
N PHE A 350 22.08 -22.84 -30.07
CA PHE A 350 22.66 -21.52 -29.85
C PHE A 350 23.45 -21.46 -28.53
N THR A 351 24.48 -20.62 -28.48
CA THR A 351 25.09 -20.26 -27.19
C THR A 351 24.13 -19.40 -26.37
N LEU A 352 24.26 -19.41 -25.05
CA LEU A 352 23.44 -18.56 -24.17
C LEU A 352 23.57 -17.05 -24.49
N ALA A 353 24.74 -16.63 -24.99
CA ALA A 353 25.00 -15.29 -25.46
C ALA A 353 24.23 -14.95 -26.75
N GLN A 354 24.19 -15.86 -27.72
CA GLN A 354 23.38 -15.75 -28.94
C GLN A 354 21.88 -15.72 -28.63
N SER A 355 21.44 -16.55 -27.68
CA SER A 355 20.05 -16.57 -27.21
C SER A 355 19.61 -15.23 -26.58
N ASP A 356 20.49 -14.55 -25.83
CA ASP A 356 20.21 -13.22 -25.26
C ASP A 356 20.04 -12.14 -26.36
N LEU A 357 20.80 -12.24 -27.46
CA LEU A 357 20.68 -11.36 -28.63
C LEU A 357 19.33 -11.56 -29.33
N MET A 358 18.92 -12.82 -29.55
CA MET A 358 17.63 -13.16 -30.14
C MET A 358 16.47 -12.63 -29.30
N ARG A 359 16.53 -12.80 -27.96
CA ARG A 359 15.54 -12.21 -27.04
C ARG A 359 15.47 -10.68 -27.15
N ARG A 360 16.60 -9.98 -27.32
CA ARG A 360 16.58 -8.51 -27.52
C ARG A 360 15.95 -8.12 -28.85
N ALA A 361 16.25 -8.85 -29.93
CA ALA A 361 15.64 -8.60 -31.24
C ALA A 361 14.11 -8.74 -31.16
N MET A 362 13.61 -9.77 -30.48
CA MET A 362 12.18 -9.95 -30.19
C MET A 362 11.58 -8.78 -29.40
N GLY A 363 12.29 -8.30 -28.36
CA GLY A 363 11.83 -7.17 -27.56
C GLY A 363 11.78 -5.83 -28.31
N LYS A 364 12.70 -5.60 -29.25
CA LYS A 364 12.74 -4.38 -30.08
C LYS A 364 11.74 -4.39 -31.25
N LYS A 365 11.15 -5.55 -31.57
CA LYS A 365 10.25 -5.75 -32.73
C LYS A 365 10.87 -5.30 -34.05
N ASP A 366 12.17 -5.51 -34.22
CA ASP A 366 12.87 -5.20 -35.47
C ASP A 366 12.61 -6.31 -36.49
N GLU A 367 11.80 -6.02 -37.51
CA GLU A 367 11.37 -7.00 -38.52
C GLU A 367 12.55 -7.63 -39.28
N LYS A 368 13.60 -6.85 -39.58
CA LYS A 368 14.76 -7.35 -40.31
C LYS A 368 15.59 -8.28 -39.44
N ALA A 369 15.91 -7.84 -38.22
CA ALA A 369 16.65 -8.65 -37.28
C ALA A 369 15.89 -9.94 -36.92
N MET A 370 14.57 -9.88 -36.80
CA MET A 370 13.73 -11.05 -36.52
C MET A 370 13.73 -12.07 -37.66
N ALA A 371 13.66 -11.62 -38.91
CA ALA A 371 13.73 -12.52 -40.06
C ALA A 371 15.06 -13.27 -40.12
N GLU A 372 16.19 -12.58 -39.85
CA GLU A 372 17.51 -13.21 -39.78
C GLU A 372 17.61 -14.25 -38.66
N GLN A 373 17.09 -13.92 -37.46
CA GLN A 373 17.10 -14.85 -36.34
C GLN A 373 16.18 -16.06 -36.58
N ARG A 374 15.07 -15.88 -37.29
CA ARG A 374 14.15 -16.97 -37.67
C ARG A 374 14.83 -18.00 -38.56
N SER A 375 15.51 -17.57 -39.61
CA SER A 375 16.24 -18.47 -40.50
C SER A 375 17.32 -19.24 -39.76
N LYS A 376 18.11 -18.56 -38.92
CA LYS A 376 19.16 -19.20 -38.11
C LYS A 376 18.59 -20.20 -37.09
N PHE A 377 17.45 -19.89 -36.48
CA PHE A 377 16.80 -20.79 -35.54
C PHE A 377 16.31 -22.06 -36.23
N ILE A 378 15.65 -21.95 -37.39
CA ILE A 378 15.13 -23.09 -38.14
C ILE A 378 16.28 -23.98 -38.63
N GLU A 379 17.34 -23.38 -39.18
CA GLU A 379 18.53 -24.12 -39.61
C GLU A 379 19.19 -24.85 -38.43
N GLY A 380 19.38 -24.16 -37.31
CA GLY A 380 19.92 -24.76 -36.10
C GLY A 380 19.03 -25.87 -35.53
N ALA A 381 17.70 -25.69 -35.57
CA ALA A 381 16.74 -26.69 -35.07
C ALA A 381 16.75 -27.97 -35.92
N ASN A 382 16.92 -27.84 -37.23
CA ASN A 382 17.08 -28.97 -38.13
C ASN A 382 18.41 -29.70 -37.89
N GLN A 383 19.51 -28.96 -37.78
CA GLN A 383 20.85 -29.55 -37.59
C GLN A 383 21.05 -30.17 -36.20
N HIS A 384 20.54 -29.53 -35.14
CA HIS A 384 20.79 -29.95 -33.75
C HIS A 384 19.73 -30.89 -33.19
N ALA A 385 18.46 -30.50 -33.32
CA ALA A 385 17.34 -31.21 -32.72
C ALA A 385 16.57 -32.10 -33.70
N GLN A 386 16.98 -32.16 -34.98
CA GLN A 386 16.31 -32.92 -36.05
C GLN A 386 14.84 -32.53 -36.24
N ILE A 387 14.53 -31.25 -36.01
CA ILE A 387 13.18 -30.70 -36.15
C ILE A 387 12.98 -30.24 -37.59
N ASP A 388 11.89 -30.69 -38.23
CA ASP A 388 11.56 -30.25 -39.58
C ASP A 388 11.25 -28.75 -39.66
N GLU A 389 11.38 -28.16 -40.84
CA GLU A 389 11.21 -26.72 -41.04
C GLU A 389 9.80 -26.21 -40.64
N LYS A 390 8.76 -27.04 -40.80
CA LYS A 390 7.39 -26.67 -40.47
C LYS A 390 7.19 -26.57 -38.96
N LEU A 391 7.64 -27.59 -38.22
CA LEU A 391 7.59 -27.61 -36.76
C LEU A 391 8.53 -26.56 -36.16
N GLY A 392 9.72 -26.37 -36.75
CA GLY A 392 10.66 -25.32 -36.36
C GLY A 392 10.06 -23.92 -36.50
N GLY A 393 9.36 -23.66 -37.61
CA GLY A 393 8.61 -22.42 -37.81
C GLY A 393 7.51 -22.23 -36.77
N GLN A 394 6.71 -23.26 -36.50
CA GLN A 394 5.65 -23.21 -35.48
C GLN A 394 6.20 -22.92 -34.06
N ILE A 395 7.33 -23.54 -33.69
CA ILE A 395 7.97 -23.30 -32.40
C ILE A 395 8.53 -21.88 -32.33
N PHE A 396 9.14 -21.37 -33.40
CA PHE A 396 9.62 -19.99 -33.44
C PHE A 396 8.48 -18.99 -33.26
N ASP A 397 7.36 -19.18 -33.97
CA ASP A 397 6.20 -18.30 -33.91
C ASP A 397 5.57 -18.33 -32.49
N LEU A 398 5.56 -19.50 -31.84
CA LEU A 398 5.18 -19.65 -30.43
C LEU A 398 6.11 -18.82 -29.53
N ILE A 399 7.43 -18.99 -29.65
CA ILE A 399 8.43 -18.25 -28.87
C ILE A 399 8.27 -16.75 -29.08
N GLN A 400 8.11 -16.28 -30.32
CA GLN A 400 7.95 -14.86 -30.65
C GLN A 400 6.69 -14.26 -30.01
N LYS A 401 5.56 -14.99 -30.06
CA LYS A 401 4.31 -14.56 -29.43
C LYS A 401 4.50 -14.35 -27.92
N PHE A 402 5.20 -15.27 -27.26
CA PHE A 402 5.43 -15.19 -25.81
C PHE A 402 6.59 -14.27 -25.41
N ALA A 403 7.60 -14.08 -26.26
CA ALA A 403 8.72 -13.19 -25.97
C ALA A 403 8.31 -11.72 -25.77
N SER A 404 7.20 -11.31 -26.38
CA SER A 404 6.60 -9.98 -26.15
C SER A 404 6.07 -9.80 -24.71
N TYR A 405 5.78 -10.89 -24.01
CA TYR A 405 5.23 -10.91 -22.65
C TYR A 405 6.14 -11.61 -21.63
N GLY A 406 7.25 -12.20 -22.09
CA GLY A 406 8.17 -12.96 -21.27
C GLY A 406 8.80 -12.09 -20.19
N PHE A 407 8.78 -12.57 -18.96
CA PHE A 407 9.27 -11.82 -17.81
C PHE A 407 10.69 -12.24 -17.38
N ASN A 408 11.44 -11.34 -16.74
CA ASN A 408 12.75 -11.69 -16.18
C ASN A 408 12.56 -12.55 -14.92
N LYS A 409 12.96 -13.82 -14.97
CA LYS A 409 12.83 -14.77 -13.86
C LYS A 409 13.66 -14.35 -12.67
N SER A 410 14.89 -13.87 -12.87
CA SER A 410 15.76 -13.43 -11.76
C SER A 410 15.15 -12.29 -10.94
N HIS A 411 14.50 -11.33 -11.61
CA HIS A 411 13.80 -10.23 -10.96
C HIS A 411 12.54 -10.75 -10.25
N SER A 412 11.73 -11.58 -10.91
CA SER A 412 10.55 -12.19 -10.29
C SER A 412 10.90 -13.00 -9.04
N ALA A 413 12.00 -13.76 -9.09
CA ALA A 413 12.48 -14.59 -7.99
C ALA A 413 12.93 -13.76 -6.78
N ALA A 414 13.70 -12.68 -7.01
CA ALA A 414 14.14 -11.80 -5.94
C ALA A 414 12.97 -11.13 -5.21
N TYR A 415 11.93 -10.70 -5.94
CA TYR A 415 10.77 -10.05 -5.34
C TYR A 415 9.78 -11.06 -4.72
N ALA A 416 9.63 -12.25 -5.30
CA ALA A 416 8.87 -13.34 -4.69
C ALA A 416 9.50 -13.82 -3.37
N TYR A 417 10.83 -13.80 -3.26
CA TYR A 417 11.52 -14.05 -1.99
C TYR A 417 11.15 -13.02 -0.93
N LEU A 418 11.13 -11.74 -1.28
CA LEU A 418 10.70 -10.68 -0.37
C LEU A 418 9.23 -10.83 0.01
N ALA A 419 8.36 -11.16 -0.95
CA ALA A 419 6.96 -11.46 -0.70
C ALA A 419 6.80 -12.63 0.29
N TYR A 420 7.56 -13.72 0.12
CA TYR A 420 7.56 -14.84 1.04
C TYR A 420 8.01 -14.44 2.44
N GLN A 421 9.07 -13.62 2.57
CA GLN A 421 9.52 -13.11 3.87
C GLN A 421 8.43 -12.28 4.57
N THR A 422 7.73 -11.41 3.82
CA THR A 422 6.59 -10.65 4.38
C THR A 422 5.43 -11.55 4.78
N ALA A 423 5.15 -12.59 3.99
CA ALA A 423 4.10 -13.55 4.31
C ALA A 423 4.46 -14.38 5.55
N TRP A 424 5.72 -14.81 5.68
CA TRP A 424 6.22 -15.53 6.85
C TRP A 424 6.10 -14.69 8.13
N LEU A 425 6.48 -13.41 8.08
CA LEU A 425 6.28 -12.48 9.19
C LEU A 425 4.80 -12.32 9.54
N LYS A 426 3.93 -12.19 8.53
CA LYS A 426 2.48 -12.10 8.74
C LYS A 426 1.91 -13.37 9.36
N THR A 427 2.37 -14.55 8.96
CA THR A 427 1.88 -15.84 9.47
C THR A 427 2.29 -16.08 10.92
N HIS A 428 3.55 -15.79 11.28
CA HIS A 428 4.10 -16.15 12.59
C HIS A 428 4.10 -15.01 13.62
N TYR A 429 4.10 -13.75 13.15
CA TYR A 429 4.16 -12.54 13.98
C TYR A 429 3.19 -11.49 13.47
N THR A 430 1.92 -11.88 13.34
CA THR A 430 0.87 -11.08 12.69
C THR A 430 0.70 -9.69 13.31
N ALA A 431 0.72 -9.58 14.64
CA ALA A 431 0.51 -8.31 15.32
C ALA A 431 1.65 -7.32 15.04
N GLU A 432 2.91 -7.74 15.20
CA GLU A 432 4.10 -6.94 14.92
C GLU A 432 4.18 -6.56 13.44
N PHE A 433 3.88 -7.50 12.53
CA PHE A 433 3.90 -7.24 11.10
C PHE A 433 2.83 -6.23 10.68
N LEU A 434 1.59 -6.36 11.16
CA LEU A 434 0.52 -5.41 10.84
C LEU A 434 0.79 -4.04 11.46
N ALA A 435 1.32 -3.97 12.70
CA ALA A 435 1.73 -2.71 13.31
C ALA A 435 2.85 -2.01 12.51
N ALA A 436 3.83 -2.76 12.00
CA ALA A 436 4.87 -2.21 11.13
C ALA A 436 4.30 -1.68 9.80
N ASN A 437 3.33 -2.37 9.20
CA ASN A 437 2.65 -1.90 7.99
C ASN A 437 1.82 -0.63 8.25
N MET A 438 1.07 -0.58 9.35
CA MET A 438 0.32 0.62 9.74
C MET A 438 1.24 1.83 9.96
N THR A 439 2.41 1.58 10.57
CA THR A 439 3.46 2.59 10.75
C THR A 439 4.02 3.10 9.44
N ALA A 440 4.19 2.23 8.45
CA ALA A 440 4.64 2.67 7.15
C ALA A 440 3.57 3.54 6.47
N GLU A 441 2.28 3.21 6.66
CA GLU A 441 1.13 3.91 6.07
C GLU A 441 0.57 5.06 6.92
N LEU A 442 1.35 5.69 7.81
CA LEU A 442 0.90 6.79 8.69
C LEU A 442 0.17 7.93 7.95
N ASN A 443 0.53 8.18 6.69
CA ASN A 443 -0.06 9.23 5.86
C ASN A 443 -1.24 8.76 4.98
N ASP A 444 -1.53 7.45 4.93
CA ASP A 444 -2.60 6.86 4.13
C ASP A 444 -3.63 6.17 5.03
N GLN A 445 -4.62 6.96 5.44
CA GLN A 445 -5.64 6.55 6.40
C GLN A 445 -6.54 5.43 5.87
N ALA A 446 -6.82 5.41 4.56
CA ALA A 446 -7.64 4.36 3.96
C ALA A 446 -6.95 2.99 4.08
N LYS A 447 -5.62 2.96 3.93
CA LYS A 447 -4.84 1.74 4.13
C LYS A 447 -4.74 1.35 5.59
N ILE A 448 -4.59 2.30 6.52
CA ILE A 448 -4.63 2.00 7.96
C ILE A 448 -5.94 1.29 8.33
N VAL A 449 -7.08 1.79 7.85
CA VAL A 449 -8.39 1.15 8.08
C VAL A 449 -8.40 -0.28 7.54
N ALA A 450 -7.95 -0.50 6.30
CA ALA A 450 -7.88 -1.85 5.73
C ALA A 450 -6.97 -2.80 6.54
N LEU A 451 -5.85 -2.29 7.08
CA LEU A 451 -4.96 -3.05 7.95
C LEU A 451 -5.58 -3.34 9.33
N MET A 452 -6.39 -2.42 9.87
CA MET A 452 -7.11 -2.62 11.13
C MET A 452 -8.21 -3.67 10.98
N GLU A 453 -8.94 -3.64 9.87
CA GLU A 453 -9.91 -4.69 9.53
C GLU A 453 -9.22 -6.05 9.40
N GLU A 454 -8.05 -6.10 8.75
CA GLU A 454 -7.25 -7.33 8.67
C GLU A 454 -6.81 -7.79 10.06
N ALA A 455 -6.31 -6.91 10.93
CA ALA A 455 -5.96 -7.25 12.31
C ALA A 455 -7.15 -7.87 13.07
N LYS A 456 -8.35 -7.27 12.93
CA LYS A 456 -9.59 -7.77 13.52
C LYS A 456 -9.95 -9.18 13.02
N ARG A 457 -9.70 -9.49 11.73
CA ARG A 457 -9.92 -10.86 11.18
C ARG A 457 -9.01 -11.91 11.82
N TYR A 458 -7.82 -11.52 12.26
CA TYR A 458 -6.90 -12.38 13.02
C TYR A 458 -7.17 -12.35 14.54
N GLY A 459 -8.24 -11.70 15.00
CA GLY A 459 -8.57 -11.57 16.41
C GLY A 459 -7.67 -10.59 17.17
N ILE A 460 -6.89 -9.77 16.46
CA ILE A 460 -6.00 -8.77 17.05
C ILE A 460 -6.77 -7.48 17.25
N THR A 461 -6.76 -6.99 18.50
CA THR A 461 -7.41 -5.73 18.85
C THR A 461 -6.45 -4.57 18.60
N VAL A 462 -6.94 -3.50 17.97
CA VAL A 462 -6.21 -2.25 17.83
C VAL A 462 -6.78 -1.27 18.85
N MET A 463 -5.97 -0.91 19.86
CA MET A 463 -6.36 0.03 20.91
C MET A 463 -6.37 1.46 20.36
N PRO A 464 -7.25 2.33 20.87
CA PRO A 464 -7.19 3.76 20.57
C PRO A 464 -5.86 4.37 21.02
N PRO A 465 -5.53 5.59 20.53
CA PRO A 465 -4.38 6.32 21.06
C PRO A 465 -4.52 6.53 22.56
N ASP A 466 -3.39 6.53 23.27
CA ASP A 466 -3.31 6.77 24.71
C ASP A 466 -2.00 7.51 25.02
N ILE A 467 -2.06 8.68 25.64
CA ILE A 467 -0.87 9.48 25.98
C ILE A 467 0.13 8.72 26.87
N ASN A 468 -0.34 7.77 27.67
CA ASN A 468 0.47 7.02 28.63
C ASN A 468 1.02 5.71 28.04
N GLN A 469 0.49 5.22 26.92
CA GLN A 469 0.89 3.93 26.33
C GLN A 469 1.37 4.03 24.89
N SER A 470 0.75 4.87 24.07
CA SER A 470 1.10 5.04 22.65
C SER A 470 2.44 5.74 22.46
N VAL A 471 3.02 5.55 21.28
CA VAL A 471 4.22 6.24 20.80
C VAL A 471 3.95 6.86 19.42
N ALA A 472 4.96 7.39 18.73
CA ALA A 472 4.77 7.99 17.41
C ALA A 472 4.24 6.98 16.40
N THR A 473 4.77 5.76 16.43
CA THR A 473 4.46 4.66 15.51
C THR A 473 3.46 3.66 16.11
N PHE A 474 2.86 2.80 15.28
CA PHE A 474 2.04 1.69 15.77
C PHE A 474 2.95 0.61 16.36
N VAL A 475 2.60 0.10 17.53
CA VAL A 475 3.40 -0.90 18.25
C VAL A 475 2.51 -2.04 18.71
N ALA A 476 2.91 -3.27 18.40
CA ALA A 476 2.30 -4.46 18.95
C ALA A 476 2.90 -4.79 20.32
N LYS A 477 2.06 -5.12 21.29
CA LYS A 477 2.46 -5.61 22.62
C LYS A 477 1.35 -6.49 23.18
N ASP A 478 1.72 -7.63 23.76
CA ASP A 478 0.80 -8.58 24.41
C ASP A 478 -0.40 -9.01 23.53
N GLY A 479 -0.16 -9.19 22.22
CA GLY A 479 -1.20 -9.60 21.26
C GLY A 479 -2.16 -8.49 20.82
N VAL A 480 -1.86 -7.24 21.19
CA VAL A 480 -2.67 -6.05 20.92
C VAL A 480 -1.82 -5.01 20.18
N ILE A 481 -2.42 -4.24 19.27
CA ILE A 481 -1.73 -3.15 18.57
C ILE A 481 -2.14 -1.82 19.19
N TYR A 482 -1.16 -1.04 19.65
CA TYR A 482 -1.36 0.31 20.14
C TYR A 482 -1.27 1.31 18.99
N PHE A 483 -2.22 2.24 18.95
CA PHE A 483 -2.29 3.28 17.93
C PHE A 483 -1.05 4.18 17.95
N GLY A 484 -0.49 4.49 16.78
CA GLY A 484 0.58 5.48 16.65
C GLY A 484 0.02 6.90 16.69
N MET A 485 0.46 7.73 17.63
CA MET A 485 -0.07 9.10 17.79
C MET A 485 0.26 10.01 16.59
N ALA A 486 1.29 9.69 15.81
CA ALA A 486 1.60 10.43 14.59
C ALA A 486 0.58 10.20 13.45
N ALA A 487 -0.30 9.20 13.57
CA ALA A 487 -1.40 9.00 12.62
C ALA A 487 -2.56 9.98 12.85
N ILE A 488 -2.61 10.65 14.01
CA ILE A 488 -3.64 11.63 14.33
C ILE A 488 -3.38 12.89 13.50
N LYS A 489 -4.39 13.34 12.75
CA LYS A 489 -4.29 14.57 11.95
C LYS A 489 -3.86 15.73 12.85
N THR A 490 -2.91 16.53 12.39
CA THR A 490 -2.29 17.68 13.10
C THR A 490 -1.21 17.34 14.14
N VAL A 491 -1.08 16.07 14.56
CA VAL A 491 -0.06 15.66 15.53
C VAL A 491 1.19 15.20 14.77
N GLY A 492 2.26 16.00 14.84
CA GLY A 492 3.54 15.65 14.20
C GLY A 492 4.39 14.71 15.06
N VAL A 493 5.37 14.02 14.44
CA VAL A 493 6.31 13.11 15.14
C VAL A 493 7.03 13.83 16.28
N GLY A 494 7.55 15.05 16.04
CA GLY A 494 8.24 15.81 17.09
C GLY A 494 7.34 16.20 18.27
N ALA A 495 6.02 16.34 18.06
CA ALA A 495 5.09 16.57 19.15
C ALA A 495 4.95 15.32 20.04
N VAL A 496 4.86 14.16 19.42
CA VAL A 496 4.81 12.87 20.11
C VAL A 496 6.11 12.59 20.85
N ASP A 497 7.27 12.87 20.24
CA ASP A 497 8.56 12.68 20.89
C ASP A 497 8.70 13.54 22.16
N SER A 498 8.17 14.77 22.14
CA SER A 498 8.11 15.61 23.33
C SER A 498 7.21 15.01 24.42
N ILE A 499 6.03 14.48 24.06
CA ILE A 499 5.15 13.78 25.02
C ILE A 499 5.85 12.57 25.62
N ILE A 500 6.53 11.76 24.81
CA ILE A 500 7.25 10.56 25.26
C ILE A 500 8.41 10.95 26.20
N ALA A 501 9.17 11.99 25.85
CA ALA A 501 10.28 12.47 26.69
C ALA A 501 9.77 12.95 28.06
N SER A 502 8.71 13.75 28.09
CA SER A 502 8.10 14.22 29.35
C SER A 502 7.48 13.08 30.18
N ARG A 503 7.07 11.97 29.54
CA ARG A 503 6.53 10.77 30.20
C ARG A 503 7.61 10.00 30.99
N GLU A 504 8.90 10.23 30.73
CA GLU A 504 9.98 9.59 31.52
C GLU A 504 9.94 10.03 33.00
N GLU A 505 9.39 11.21 33.29
CA GLU A 505 9.18 11.71 34.66
C GLU A 505 8.04 10.98 35.41
N GLY A 506 7.22 10.21 34.69
CA GLY A 506 6.07 9.47 35.22
C GLY A 506 4.84 9.57 34.30
N PRO A 507 3.80 8.74 34.54
CA PRO A 507 2.57 8.80 33.77
C PRO A 507 1.86 10.14 33.98
N PHE A 508 1.23 10.65 32.93
CA PHE A 508 0.38 11.83 33.01
C PHE A 508 -0.88 11.50 33.80
N THR A 509 -1.27 12.41 34.69
CA THR A 509 -2.50 12.27 35.51
C THR A 509 -3.65 13.14 35.02
N SER A 510 -3.34 14.23 34.30
CA SER A 510 -4.35 15.16 33.80
C SER A 510 -3.94 15.87 32.51
N ILE A 511 -4.90 16.55 31.88
CA ILE A 511 -4.64 17.43 30.74
C ILE A 511 -3.76 18.61 31.13
N PHE A 512 -3.89 19.11 32.37
CA PHE A 512 -3.08 20.21 32.90
C PHE A 512 -1.64 19.75 33.17
N ASP A 513 -1.48 18.55 33.72
CA ASP A 513 -0.19 17.92 33.96
C ASP A 513 0.57 17.75 32.65
N LEU A 514 -0.06 17.16 31.63
CA LEU A 514 0.53 17.05 30.30
C LEU A 514 0.88 18.42 29.71
N ALA A 515 -0.06 19.38 29.72
CA ALA A 515 0.19 20.71 29.16
C ALA A 515 1.35 21.44 29.85
N SER A 516 1.55 21.22 31.16
CA SER A 516 2.62 21.86 31.92
C SER A 516 4.02 21.29 31.65
N ARG A 517 4.11 19.98 31.35
CA ARG A 517 5.38 19.25 31.17
C ARG A 517 5.93 19.25 29.75
N ILE A 518 5.08 19.45 28.73
CA ILE A 518 5.52 19.43 27.33
C ILE A 518 5.92 20.84 26.84
N ASP A 519 6.71 20.91 25.78
CA ASP A 519 7.13 22.19 25.17
C ASP A 519 5.89 23.01 24.72
N PRO A 520 5.75 24.30 25.07
CA PRO A 520 4.65 25.16 24.61
C PRO A 520 4.47 25.26 23.11
N LYS A 521 5.56 25.09 22.35
CA LYS A 521 5.50 25.05 20.88
C LYS A 521 4.74 23.82 20.40
N VAL A 522 4.74 22.76 21.21
CA VAL A 522 4.03 21.49 21.02
C VAL A 522 2.65 21.51 21.69
N ALA A 523 2.49 22.16 22.85
CA ALA A 523 1.22 22.33 23.57
C ALA A 523 0.25 23.33 22.91
N ASN A 524 0.21 23.41 21.59
CA ASN A 524 -0.73 24.31 20.93
C ASN A 524 -2.17 23.75 21.02
N LYS A 525 -3.14 24.65 21.06
CA LYS A 525 -4.58 24.33 21.20
C LYS A 525 -5.02 23.23 20.22
N ARG A 526 -4.56 23.30 18.98
CA ARG A 526 -4.93 22.37 17.90
C ARG A 526 -4.47 20.93 18.15
N ILE A 527 -3.26 20.74 18.69
CA ILE A 527 -2.74 19.41 19.03
C ILE A 527 -3.51 18.83 20.22
N LEU A 528 -3.80 19.64 21.24
CA LEU A 528 -4.61 19.19 22.39
C LEU A 528 -6.05 18.83 21.97
N GLU A 529 -6.67 19.61 21.09
CA GLU A 529 -7.98 19.30 20.50
C GLU A 529 -7.96 17.96 19.76
N ALA A 530 -6.91 17.70 18.97
CA ALA A 530 -6.74 16.45 18.24
C ALA A 530 -6.54 15.25 19.17
N LEU A 531 -5.72 15.39 20.22
CA LEU A 531 -5.49 14.34 21.21
C LEU A 531 -6.75 14.03 22.04
N VAL A 532 -7.52 15.04 22.45
CA VAL A 532 -8.80 14.84 23.16
C VAL A 532 -9.83 14.17 22.26
N CYS A 533 -10.04 14.69 21.05
CA CYS A 533 -11.05 14.16 20.13
C CYS A 533 -10.75 12.73 19.67
N SER A 534 -9.47 12.38 19.51
CA SER A 534 -9.02 11.03 19.13
C SER A 534 -9.09 10.00 20.27
N GLY A 535 -9.35 10.43 21.51
CA GLY A 535 -9.44 9.56 22.67
C GLY A 535 -8.13 9.31 23.41
N ALA A 536 -7.05 10.04 23.08
CA ALA A 536 -5.74 9.88 23.72
C ALA A 536 -5.75 10.08 25.24
N PHE A 537 -6.73 10.82 25.76
CA PHE A 537 -6.91 11.11 27.19
C PHE A 537 -7.94 10.20 27.88
N ASP A 538 -8.59 9.27 27.17
CA ASP A 538 -9.67 8.44 27.74
C ASP A 538 -9.15 7.54 28.89
N SER A 539 -7.84 7.26 28.93
CA SER A 539 -7.19 6.47 29.99
C SER A 539 -7.09 7.20 31.34
N LEU A 540 -7.15 8.54 31.36
CA LEU A 540 -6.96 9.34 32.57
C LEU A 540 -8.12 9.27 33.56
N ARG A 541 -9.31 8.80 33.14
CA ARG A 541 -10.54 8.64 33.95
C ARG A 541 -10.94 9.86 34.82
N ASN A 542 -10.40 11.04 34.54
CA ASN A 542 -10.59 12.28 35.29
C ASN A 542 -11.75 13.14 34.77
N GLY A 543 -12.25 12.86 33.58
CA GLY A 543 -13.42 13.49 32.97
C GLY A 543 -13.74 12.88 31.60
N HIS A 544 -14.90 13.22 31.03
CA HIS A 544 -15.25 12.79 29.68
C HIS A 544 -14.73 13.76 28.61
N ARG A 545 -14.66 13.31 27.33
CA ARG A 545 -14.05 14.10 26.24
C ARG A 545 -14.58 15.54 26.12
N ALA A 546 -15.86 15.79 26.38
CA ALA A 546 -16.43 17.15 26.38
C ALA A 546 -15.84 18.07 27.46
N GLN A 547 -15.64 17.57 28.68
CA GLN A 547 -14.99 18.31 29.77
C GLN A 547 -13.52 18.58 29.46
N LEU A 548 -12.81 17.57 28.94
CA LEU A 548 -11.41 17.69 28.54
C LEU A 548 -11.25 18.71 27.41
N PHE A 549 -12.19 18.74 26.46
CA PHE A 549 -12.18 19.69 25.36
C PHE A 549 -12.42 21.13 25.85
N ALA A 550 -13.38 21.32 26.77
CA ALA A 550 -13.61 22.61 27.41
C ALA A 550 -12.41 23.07 28.28
N ALA A 551 -11.64 22.12 28.81
CA ALA A 551 -10.46 22.40 29.63
C ALA A 551 -9.20 22.76 28.83
N ILE A 552 -9.22 22.73 27.49
CA ILE A 552 -8.02 22.99 26.66
C ILE A 552 -7.50 24.42 26.85
N GLU A 553 -8.36 25.43 26.77
CA GLU A 553 -7.96 26.83 26.99
C GLU A 553 -7.42 27.05 28.42
N PRO A 554 -8.13 26.62 29.47
CA PRO A 554 -7.60 26.63 30.84
C PRO A 554 -6.26 25.90 30.98
N ALA A 555 -6.06 24.77 30.29
CA ALA A 555 -4.82 23.99 30.35
C ALA A 555 -3.63 24.72 29.70
N VAL A 556 -3.85 25.38 28.55
CA VAL A 556 -2.81 26.20 27.90
C VAL A 556 -2.45 27.41 28.76
N GLU A 557 -3.42 28.04 29.42
CA GLU A 557 -3.15 29.14 30.35
C GLU A 557 -2.39 28.67 31.59
N TYR A 558 -2.77 27.52 32.15
CA TYR A 558 -2.08 26.90 33.28
C TYR A 558 -0.62 26.57 32.95
N ALA A 559 -0.37 25.99 31.78
CA ALA A 559 0.97 25.67 31.30
C ALA A 559 1.84 26.94 31.18
N LYS A 560 1.30 28.01 30.60
CA LYS A 560 2.01 29.31 30.50
C LYS A 560 2.37 29.87 31.87
N LYS A 561 1.43 29.86 32.84
CA LYS A 561 1.69 30.34 34.21
C LYS A 561 2.76 29.51 34.92
N THR A 562 2.70 28.19 34.76
CA THR A 562 3.63 27.26 35.41
C THR A 562 5.06 27.44 34.89
N GLN A 563 5.22 27.70 33.59
CA GLN A 563 6.54 27.90 32.99
C GLN A 563 7.07 29.34 33.14
N GLN A 564 6.20 30.34 33.16
CA GLN A 564 6.57 31.72 33.48
C GLN A 564 6.89 31.92 34.97
N GLY A 565 6.41 31.04 35.84
CA GLY A 565 6.79 30.95 37.25
C GLY A 565 8.16 30.29 37.49
N GLY A 566 8.91 29.93 36.44
CA GLY A 566 10.34 29.68 36.55
C GLY A 566 11.08 30.97 36.90
N PRO A 567 12.22 30.91 37.61
CA PRO A 567 12.84 32.09 38.20
C PRO A 567 13.15 33.13 37.12
N THR A 568 12.43 34.25 37.14
CA THR A 568 12.93 35.44 36.44
C THR A 568 14.15 35.94 37.21
N ALA A 569 15.18 36.41 36.50
CA ALA A 569 16.46 36.80 37.11
C ALA A 569 16.34 37.92 38.19
N MET A 570 15.17 38.54 38.35
CA MET A 570 14.86 39.47 39.44
C MET A 570 14.36 38.80 40.72
N ASP A 571 13.70 37.64 40.66
CA ASP A 571 13.16 36.96 41.84
C ASP A 571 14.24 36.22 42.64
N SER A 572 15.37 35.90 42.00
CA SER A 572 16.53 35.24 42.66
C SER A 572 17.35 36.18 43.57
N LEU A 573 17.03 37.47 43.63
CA LEU A 573 17.72 38.47 44.45
C LEU A 573 17.12 38.65 45.86
N PHE A 574 15.93 38.08 46.12
CA PHE A 574 15.30 38.06 47.44
C PHE A 574 15.01 36.59 47.81
N GLY A 575 15.88 36.03 48.64
CA GLY A 575 15.88 34.60 48.99
C GLY A 575 14.58 34.06 49.62
N ASP A 576 14.42 32.75 49.48
CA ASP A 576 13.45 31.86 50.15
C ASP A 576 11.96 32.03 49.83
N ALA A 577 11.61 32.27 48.57
CA ALA A 577 10.28 31.91 48.10
C ALA A 577 10.29 30.43 47.65
N GLU A 578 9.68 29.52 48.44
CA GLU A 578 9.27 28.22 47.92
C GLU A 578 8.46 28.46 46.64
N VAL A 579 8.89 27.87 45.52
CA VAL A 579 8.16 27.95 44.26
C VAL A 579 6.86 27.17 44.42
N THR A 580 5.82 27.83 44.93
CA THR A 580 4.47 27.26 44.98
C THR A 580 4.01 27.03 43.55
N LYS A 581 3.97 25.76 43.13
CA LYS A 581 3.36 25.38 41.86
C LYS A 581 1.92 25.91 41.83
N PRO A 582 1.47 26.51 40.71
CA PRO A 582 0.10 26.97 40.58
C PRO A 582 -0.86 25.80 40.84
N VAL A 583 -1.92 26.06 41.61
CA VAL A 583 -2.96 25.06 41.89
C VAL A 583 -3.61 24.65 40.57
N GLU A 584 -3.71 23.34 40.34
CA GLU A 584 -4.31 22.78 39.14
C GLU A 584 -5.80 23.13 39.06
N PRO A 585 -6.30 23.65 37.92
CA PRO A 585 -7.72 23.93 37.74
C PRO A 585 -8.57 22.65 37.75
N THR A 586 -9.80 22.76 38.23
CA THR A 586 -10.79 21.67 38.09
C THR A 586 -11.37 21.66 36.68
N LEU A 587 -11.77 20.48 36.19
CA LEU A 587 -12.45 20.37 34.89
C LEU A 587 -13.79 21.15 34.90
N PRO A 588 -14.13 21.88 33.81
CA PRO A 588 -15.40 22.58 33.72
C PRO A 588 -16.59 21.60 33.77
N PRO A 589 -17.68 21.92 34.49
CA PRO A 589 -18.88 21.08 34.50
C PRO A 589 -19.64 21.26 33.17
N VAL A 590 -19.50 20.30 32.26
CA VAL A 590 -20.16 20.25 30.94
C VAL A 590 -20.78 18.88 30.77
N GLU A 591 -21.92 18.79 30.08
CA GLU A 591 -22.55 17.51 29.75
C GLU A 591 -21.70 16.68 28.75
N PRO A 592 -21.74 15.34 28.83
CA PRO A 592 -21.10 14.49 27.83
C PRO A 592 -21.64 14.73 26.43
N TRP A 593 -20.76 14.68 25.43
CA TRP A 593 -21.20 14.70 24.04
C TRP A 593 -22.09 13.49 23.74
N PRO A 594 -23.19 13.67 22.98
CA PRO A 594 -23.91 12.56 22.39
C PRO A 594 -22.96 11.66 21.58
N GLU A 595 -23.23 10.36 21.52
CA GLU A 595 -22.34 9.39 20.86
C GLU A 595 -22.02 9.79 19.41
N ARG A 596 -23.04 10.26 18.67
CA ARG A 596 -22.89 10.74 17.30
C ARG A 596 -21.93 11.93 17.18
N GLU A 597 -22.02 12.90 18.08
CA GLU A 597 -21.11 14.06 18.08
C GLU A 597 -19.69 13.62 18.44
N ARG A 598 -19.54 12.75 19.44
CA ARG A 598 -18.25 12.18 19.84
C ARG A 598 -17.57 11.44 18.68
N LEU A 599 -18.30 10.59 17.97
CA LEU A 599 -17.79 9.84 16.82
C LEU A 599 -17.50 10.75 15.62
N HIS A 600 -18.30 11.81 15.40
CA HIS A 600 -18.04 12.80 14.36
C HIS A 600 -16.72 13.54 14.62
N LYS A 601 -16.52 14.02 15.85
CA LYS A 601 -15.25 14.66 16.26
C LYS A 601 -14.08 13.68 16.19
N GLU A 602 -14.27 12.41 16.56
CA GLU A 602 -13.25 11.37 16.40
C GLU A 602 -12.83 11.21 14.93
N ARG A 603 -13.81 11.08 14.02
CA ARG A 603 -13.58 10.98 12.58
C ARG A 603 -12.96 12.25 11.99
N GLU A 604 -13.21 13.42 12.54
CA GLU A 604 -12.57 14.66 12.04
C GLU A 604 -11.03 14.63 12.17
N TYR A 605 -10.52 14.01 13.25
CA TYR A 605 -9.08 13.94 13.55
C TYR A 605 -8.43 12.61 13.17
N LEU A 606 -9.18 11.51 13.15
CA LEU A 606 -8.68 10.17 12.77
C LEU A 606 -9.08 9.76 11.34
N ASN A 607 -10.08 10.39 10.74
CA ASN A 607 -10.74 10.02 9.47
C ASN A 607 -11.53 8.69 9.47
N PHE A 608 -11.52 7.95 10.58
CA PHE A 608 -12.31 6.73 10.78
C PHE A 608 -12.71 6.58 12.24
N TYR A 609 -13.61 5.63 12.52
CA TYR A 609 -14.11 5.36 13.85
C TYR A 609 -13.28 4.26 14.53
N ILE A 610 -12.79 4.53 15.75
CA ILE A 610 -12.03 3.59 16.58
C ILE A 610 -12.84 3.16 17.80
N SER A 611 -13.46 4.12 18.49
CA SER A 611 -14.11 3.87 19.79
C SER A 611 -15.55 3.37 19.69
N GLY A 612 -16.05 3.18 18.47
CA GLY A 612 -17.41 2.72 18.19
C GLY A 612 -17.73 2.74 16.69
N HIS A 613 -19.00 2.54 16.34
CA HIS A 613 -19.48 2.70 14.97
C HIS A 613 -20.78 3.51 15.01
N PRO A 614 -21.06 4.44 14.08
CA PRO A 614 -22.32 5.19 14.08
C PRO A 614 -23.59 4.32 14.05
N LEU A 615 -23.45 3.08 13.58
CA LEU A 615 -24.55 2.10 13.58
C LEU A 615 -24.84 1.52 14.97
N GLN A 616 -23.96 1.71 15.96
CA GLN A 616 -24.06 1.11 17.31
C GLN A 616 -25.36 1.51 18.00
N GLU A 617 -25.79 2.77 17.85
CA GLU A 617 -27.08 3.29 18.32
C GLU A 617 -28.26 2.47 17.75
N PHE A 618 -28.12 2.00 16.51
CA PHE A 618 -29.10 1.20 15.79
C PHE A 618 -28.75 -0.29 15.77
N ALA A 619 -27.89 -0.79 16.67
CA ALA A 619 -27.40 -2.17 16.62
C ALA A 619 -28.52 -3.22 16.57
N MET A 620 -29.58 -3.04 17.37
CA MET A 620 -30.75 -3.92 17.35
C MET A 620 -31.49 -3.86 16.02
N ALA A 621 -31.69 -2.67 15.46
CA ALA A 621 -32.33 -2.48 14.16
C ALA A 621 -31.48 -3.08 13.02
N VAL A 622 -30.16 -2.88 13.06
CA VAL A 622 -29.22 -3.48 12.10
C VAL A 622 -29.29 -5.01 12.16
N GLN A 623 -29.23 -5.60 13.35
CA GLN A 623 -29.32 -7.06 13.52
C GLN A 623 -30.69 -7.62 13.11
N SER A 624 -31.76 -6.87 13.32
CA SER A 624 -33.13 -7.33 13.06
C SER A 624 -33.56 -7.16 11.61
N PHE A 625 -33.18 -6.05 10.97
CA PHE A 625 -33.64 -5.70 9.63
C PHE A 625 -32.67 -6.11 8.52
N SER A 626 -31.36 -6.17 8.81
CA SER A 626 -30.35 -6.61 7.84
C SER A 626 -30.41 -8.13 7.67
N THR A 627 -30.66 -8.60 6.45
CA THR A 627 -30.55 -10.02 6.12
C THR A 627 -29.13 -10.37 5.66
N LEU A 628 -28.35 -9.38 5.23
CA LEU A 628 -26.95 -9.54 4.87
C LEU A 628 -26.04 -9.06 6.02
N ASN A 629 -24.98 -9.81 6.29
CA ASN A 629 -23.89 -9.41 7.19
C ASN A 629 -22.60 -9.38 6.38
N LEU A 630 -22.01 -8.20 6.21
CA LEU A 630 -20.81 -8.03 5.39
C LEU A 630 -19.55 -8.68 6.00
N GLY A 631 -19.53 -8.96 7.32
CA GLY A 631 -18.41 -9.66 7.97
C GLY A 631 -18.44 -11.18 7.82
N ARG A 632 -19.61 -11.75 7.50
CA ARG A 632 -19.77 -13.18 7.25
C ARG A 632 -20.70 -13.36 6.05
N LEU A 633 -20.09 -13.26 4.87
CA LEU A 633 -20.81 -13.43 3.60
C LEU A 633 -21.31 -14.86 3.47
N ASP A 634 -22.60 -14.96 3.24
CA ASP A 634 -23.30 -16.21 2.98
C ASP A 634 -23.48 -16.33 1.46
N THR A 635 -22.67 -17.19 0.84
CA THR A 635 -22.62 -17.32 -0.64
C THR A 635 -23.95 -17.76 -1.22
N ASP A 636 -24.82 -18.40 -0.43
CA ASP A 636 -26.16 -18.83 -0.84
C ASP A 636 -27.10 -17.64 -1.10
N LYS A 637 -26.71 -16.43 -0.68
CA LYS A 637 -27.45 -15.19 -0.95
C LYS A 637 -27.08 -14.54 -2.28
N HIS A 638 -26.16 -15.12 -3.05
CA HIS A 638 -25.85 -14.65 -4.40
C HIS A 638 -27.13 -14.69 -5.27
N GLU A 639 -27.39 -13.61 -6.01
CA GLU A 639 -28.60 -13.36 -6.79
C GLU A 639 -29.93 -13.29 -6.02
N SER A 640 -29.92 -13.35 -4.69
CA SER A 640 -31.12 -13.20 -3.86
C SER A 640 -31.43 -11.74 -3.52
N VAL A 641 -32.69 -11.45 -3.19
CA VAL A 641 -33.08 -10.15 -2.65
C VAL A 641 -32.66 -10.07 -1.19
N VAL A 642 -31.80 -9.11 -0.87
CA VAL A 642 -31.27 -8.90 0.48
C VAL A 642 -31.65 -7.52 1.01
N ARG A 643 -31.55 -7.38 2.34
CA ARG A 643 -31.64 -6.11 3.04
C ARG A 643 -30.31 -5.85 3.73
N LEU A 644 -29.75 -4.68 3.50
CA LEU A 644 -28.54 -4.22 4.17
C LEU A 644 -28.86 -2.93 4.94
N CYS A 645 -28.58 -2.97 6.24
CA CYS A 645 -28.59 -1.78 7.07
C CYS A 645 -27.16 -1.25 7.23
N GLY A 646 -26.92 -0.01 6.81
CA GLY A 646 -25.58 0.57 6.82
C GLY A 646 -25.56 2.09 6.70
N ILE A 647 -24.36 2.66 6.85
CA ILE A 647 -24.11 4.10 6.73
C ILE A 647 -23.53 4.42 5.35
N ILE A 648 -24.00 5.49 4.72
CA ILE A 648 -23.45 5.97 3.46
C ILE A 648 -22.08 6.62 3.70
N SER A 649 -21.02 6.08 3.10
CA SER A 649 -19.66 6.61 3.23
C SER A 649 -19.24 7.50 2.06
N ASP A 650 -19.62 7.13 0.83
CA ASP A 650 -19.28 7.85 -0.41
C ASP A 650 -20.41 7.72 -1.44
N ILE A 651 -20.61 8.75 -2.27
CA ILE A 651 -21.61 8.78 -3.34
C ILE A 651 -20.91 9.19 -4.63
N ARG A 652 -20.88 8.30 -5.61
CA ARG A 652 -20.33 8.57 -6.94
C ARG A 652 -21.42 8.49 -7.98
N THR A 653 -21.54 9.51 -8.81
CA THR A 653 -22.50 9.51 -9.92
C THR A 653 -21.77 9.39 -11.25
N ARG A 654 -22.39 8.71 -12.21
CA ARG A 654 -21.92 8.60 -13.59
C ARG A 654 -23.11 8.77 -14.53
N LEU A 655 -22.86 9.26 -15.73
CA LEU A 655 -23.85 9.27 -16.80
C LEU A 655 -23.81 7.93 -17.56
N ASP A 656 -24.97 7.33 -17.79
CA ASP A 656 -25.09 6.16 -18.65
C ASP A 656 -24.99 6.53 -20.14
N LYS A 657 -25.08 5.54 -21.04
CA LYS A 657 -25.01 5.74 -22.50
C LYS A 657 -26.17 6.60 -23.06
N ARG A 658 -27.21 6.86 -22.26
CA ARG A 658 -28.39 7.66 -22.59
C ARG A 658 -28.43 8.98 -21.80
N GLU A 659 -27.30 9.38 -21.22
CA GLU A 659 -27.12 10.59 -20.40
C GLU A 659 -27.96 10.64 -19.12
N ASN A 660 -28.42 9.49 -18.60
CA ASN A 660 -29.09 9.43 -17.31
C ASN A 660 -28.10 9.18 -16.18
N THR A 661 -28.30 9.87 -15.05
CA THR A 661 -27.45 9.75 -13.86
C THR A 661 -27.68 8.42 -13.14
N ILE A 662 -26.68 7.55 -13.13
CA ILE A 662 -26.58 6.38 -12.26
C ILE A 662 -25.71 6.71 -11.05
N ALA A 663 -25.97 6.08 -9.90
CA ALA A 663 -25.18 6.28 -8.69
C ALA A 663 -24.61 4.97 -8.15
N PHE A 664 -23.35 5.04 -7.73
CA PHE A 664 -22.62 4.00 -7.02
C PHE A 664 -22.37 4.55 -5.61
N ILE A 665 -23.11 4.01 -4.64
CA ILE A 665 -23.08 4.47 -3.26
C ILE A 665 -22.35 3.43 -2.42
N ARG A 666 -21.27 3.84 -1.76
CA ARG A 666 -20.55 2.97 -0.84
C ARG A 666 -21.25 2.99 0.51
N VAL A 667 -21.62 1.80 0.99
CA VAL A 667 -22.33 1.61 2.25
C VAL A 667 -21.48 0.76 3.18
N GLU A 668 -21.30 1.23 4.41
CA GLU A 668 -20.46 0.59 5.43
C GLU A 668 -21.33 -0.02 6.54
N GLN A 669 -20.95 -1.22 6.99
CA GLN A 669 -21.50 -1.91 8.17
C GLN A 669 -20.35 -2.15 9.17
N TYR A 670 -20.63 -2.72 10.35
CA TYR A 670 -19.65 -3.01 11.42
C TYR A 670 -18.38 -3.78 11.01
N SER A 671 -18.44 -4.51 9.90
CA SER A 671 -17.40 -5.46 9.51
C SER A 671 -17.33 -5.62 7.99
N GLY A 672 -17.36 -4.51 7.25
CA GLY A 672 -17.17 -4.49 5.81
C GLY A 672 -17.97 -3.39 5.11
N ALA A 673 -17.69 -3.19 3.83
CA ALA A 673 -18.37 -2.25 2.97
C ALA A 673 -18.87 -2.93 1.70
N CYS A 674 -19.93 -2.42 1.11
CA CYS A 674 -20.40 -2.86 -0.20
C CYS A 674 -20.75 -1.67 -1.10
N GLU A 675 -20.91 -1.94 -2.39
CA GLU A 675 -21.36 -0.95 -3.36
C GLU A 675 -22.86 -1.16 -3.66
N CYS A 676 -23.67 -0.16 -3.31
CA CYS A 676 -25.09 -0.10 -3.65
C CYS A 676 -25.24 0.66 -4.98
N VAL A 677 -25.70 -0.03 -6.02
CA VAL A 677 -25.88 0.49 -7.37
C VAL A 677 -27.33 0.95 -7.55
N PHE A 678 -27.50 2.22 -7.89
CA PHE A 678 -28.77 2.83 -8.22
C PHE A 678 -28.84 3.13 -9.71
N TRP A 679 -29.78 2.50 -10.39
CA TRP A 679 -30.17 2.89 -11.75
C TRP A 679 -30.89 4.24 -11.73
N SER A 680 -30.97 4.89 -12.89
CA SER A 680 -31.42 6.28 -13.04
C SER A 680 -32.73 6.60 -12.34
N ASP A 681 -33.71 5.71 -12.49
CA ASP A 681 -35.07 5.93 -12.01
C ASP A 681 -35.12 5.85 -10.48
N LYS A 682 -34.38 4.89 -9.91
CA LYS A 682 -34.25 4.70 -8.46
C LYS A 682 -33.42 5.80 -7.81
N TYR A 683 -32.35 6.24 -8.46
CA TYR A 683 -31.55 7.35 -7.94
C TYR A 683 -32.36 8.65 -7.88
N LYS A 684 -33.12 8.99 -8.94
CA LYS A 684 -34.01 10.16 -8.93
C LYS A 684 -35.03 10.07 -7.79
N GLN A 685 -35.64 8.90 -7.59
CA GLN A 685 -36.63 8.67 -6.54
C GLN A 685 -36.10 8.89 -5.11
N PHE A 686 -34.88 8.44 -4.81
CA PHE A 686 -34.33 8.47 -3.44
C PHE A 686 -33.26 9.54 -3.21
N SER A 687 -32.97 10.39 -4.20
CA SER A 687 -31.88 11.38 -4.15
C SER A 687 -31.89 12.30 -2.92
N GLU A 688 -33.06 12.66 -2.39
CA GLU A 688 -33.18 13.56 -1.23
C GLU A 688 -32.71 12.95 0.09
N ILE A 689 -32.83 11.63 0.25
CA ILE A 689 -32.46 10.91 1.48
C ILE A 689 -31.04 10.32 1.40
N LEU A 690 -30.48 10.21 0.19
CA LEU A 690 -29.13 9.71 -0.06
C LEU A 690 -28.10 10.81 0.21
N LYS A 691 -27.71 10.95 1.48
CA LYS A 691 -26.68 11.89 1.93
C LYS A 691 -25.52 11.14 2.58
N PRO A 692 -24.28 11.67 2.51
CA PRO A 692 -23.18 11.17 3.32
C PRO A 692 -23.60 11.10 4.80
N ASP A 693 -23.16 10.05 5.49
CA ASP A 693 -23.46 9.74 6.89
C ASP A 693 -24.94 9.42 7.20
N ALA A 694 -25.80 9.30 6.18
CA ALA A 694 -27.17 8.80 6.38
C ALA A 694 -27.15 7.29 6.66
N ILE A 695 -27.90 6.88 7.69
CA ILE A 695 -28.09 5.49 8.08
C ILE A 695 -29.43 5.01 7.50
N LEU A 696 -29.37 4.08 6.55
CA LEU A 696 -30.52 3.63 5.78
C LEU A 696 -30.55 2.10 5.65
N VAL A 697 -31.72 1.56 5.32
CA VAL A 697 -31.90 0.16 4.94
C VAL A 697 -32.07 0.08 3.43
N PHE A 698 -31.11 -0.56 2.76
CA PHE A 698 -31.09 -0.80 1.33
C PHE A 698 -31.67 -2.18 1.04
N VAL A 699 -32.64 -2.25 0.12
CA VAL A 699 -33.27 -3.50 -0.32
C VAL A 699 -33.00 -3.69 -1.79
N GLY A 700 -32.50 -4.86 -2.19
CA GLY A 700 -32.18 -5.10 -3.59
C GLY A 700 -31.54 -6.46 -3.87
N LYS A 701 -31.28 -6.73 -5.14
CA LYS A 701 -30.62 -7.97 -5.58
C LYS A 701 -29.13 -7.92 -5.25
N CYS A 702 -28.64 -8.93 -4.53
CA CYS A 702 -27.25 -9.07 -4.14
C CYS A 702 -26.44 -9.81 -5.21
N GLU A 703 -25.26 -9.31 -5.55
CA GLU A 703 -24.25 -10.00 -6.32
C GLU A 703 -22.98 -10.13 -5.46
N ILE A 704 -22.60 -11.37 -5.16
CA ILE A 704 -21.44 -11.69 -4.33
C ILE A 704 -20.35 -12.28 -5.21
N ASN A 705 -19.22 -11.59 -5.32
CA ASN A 705 -18.03 -12.02 -6.05
C ASN A 705 -16.83 -12.06 -5.08
N GLY A 706 -16.59 -13.21 -4.46
CA GLY A 706 -15.51 -13.36 -3.47
C GLY A 706 -15.81 -12.63 -2.15
N GLN A 707 -15.07 -11.56 -1.85
CA GLN A 707 -15.36 -10.67 -0.70
C GLN A 707 -16.15 -9.42 -1.13
N ASN A 708 -16.26 -9.16 -2.43
CA ASN A 708 -16.99 -8.01 -2.94
C ASN A 708 -18.48 -8.31 -3.03
N VAL A 709 -19.25 -7.39 -2.47
CA VAL A 709 -20.71 -7.40 -2.54
C VAL A 709 -21.17 -6.18 -3.32
N LYS A 710 -22.03 -6.40 -4.30
CA LYS A 710 -22.81 -5.35 -4.95
C LYS A 710 -24.28 -5.57 -4.67
N ILE A 711 -25.01 -4.50 -4.40
CA ILE A 711 -26.46 -4.55 -4.23
C ILE A 711 -27.08 -3.65 -5.28
N TYR A 712 -27.85 -4.22 -6.20
CA TYR A 712 -28.67 -3.47 -7.14
C TYR A 712 -29.95 -3.06 -6.41
N VAL A 713 -30.06 -1.78 -6.07
CA VAL A 713 -31.05 -1.30 -5.12
C VAL A 713 -32.42 -1.11 -5.78
N ASP A 714 -33.44 -1.73 -5.20
CA ASP A 714 -34.84 -1.63 -5.60
C ASP A 714 -35.64 -0.68 -4.70
N ASP A 715 -35.32 -0.62 -3.41
CA ASP A 715 -36.00 0.18 -2.39
C ASP A 715 -35.04 0.67 -1.29
N VAL A 716 -35.35 1.81 -0.67
CA VAL A 716 -34.55 2.41 0.42
C VAL A 716 -35.48 2.88 1.52
N LEU A 717 -35.21 2.49 2.76
CA LEU A 717 -36.00 2.86 3.92
C LEU A 717 -35.15 3.63 4.94
N THR A 718 -35.73 4.65 5.57
CA THR A 718 -35.17 5.22 6.81
C THR A 718 -35.35 4.22 7.96
N MET A 719 -34.59 4.39 9.05
CA MET A 719 -34.75 3.50 10.23
C MET A 719 -36.19 3.48 10.74
N GLN A 720 -36.84 4.65 10.83
CA GLN A 720 -38.23 4.76 11.25
C GLN A 720 -39.20 4.02 10.30
N GLN A 721 -38.99 4.13 8.99
CA GLN A 721 -39.80 3.40 8.00
C GLN A 721 -39.54 1.89 8.06
N ALA A 722 -38.30 1.47 8.30
CA ALA A 722 -37.94 0.08 8.47
C ALA A 722 -38.63 -0.51 9.71
N GLU A 723 -38.64 0.21 10.83
CA GLU A 723 -39.37 -0.19 12.04
C GLU A 723 -40.87 -0.35 11.76
N GLN A 724 -41.52 0.65 11.15
CA GLN A 724 -42.95 0.59 10.86
C GLN A 724 -43.34 -0.53 9.88
N ARG A 725 -42.49 -0.81 8.88
CA ARG A 725 -42.81 -1.75 7.80
C ARG A 725 -42.35 -3.19 8.07
N LEU A 726 -41.25 -3.35 8.82
CA LEU A 726 -40.58 -4.65 8.99
C LEU A 726 -40.70 -5.20 10.42
N ALA A 727 -40.93 -4.37 11.44
CA ALA A 727 -41.08 -4.88 12.80
C ALA A 727 -42.41 -5.63 12.95
N LYS A 728 -42.33 -6.89 13.38
CA LYS A 728 -43.49 -7.73 13.68
C LYS A 728 -43.78 -7.85 15.19
N GLY A 729 -42.80 -7.52 16.02
CA GLY A 729 -42.84 -7.67 17.47
C GLY A 729 -41.43 -7.74 18.06
N TYR A 730 -41.35 -7.85 19.38
CA TYR A 730 -40.09 -7.96 20.11
C TYR A 730 -39.71 -9.42 20.36
N VAL A 731 -38.43 -9.76 20.19
CA VAL A 731 -37.88 -11.07 20.57
C VAL A 731 -37.02 -10.89 21.82
N LEU A 732 -37.50 -11.41 22.94
CA LEU A 732 -36.77 -11.42 24.20
C LEU A 732 -35.99 -12.73 24.33
N ARG A 733 -34.67 -12.65 24.44
CA ARG A 733 -33.79 -13.80 24.71
C ARG A 733 -33.41 -13.76 26.18
N ILE A 734 -33.87 -14.77 26.93
CA ILE A 734 -33.67 -14.86 28.37
C ILE A 734 -32.69 -15.99 28.66
N ASP A 735 -31.64 -15.67 29.42
CA ASP A 735 -30.70 -16.66 29.94
C ASP A 735 -31.30 -17.28 31.22
N PRO A 736 -31.64 -18.58 31.21
CA PRO A 736 -32.30 -19.23 32.35
C PRO A 736 -31.43 -19.23 33.61
N ASP A 737 -30.10 -19.13 33.47
CA ASP A 737 -29.17 -19.16 34.62
C ASP A 737 -29.06 -17.82 35.34
N ARG A 738 -29.59 -16.74 34.74
CA ARG A 738 -29.46 -15.36 35.24
C ARG A 738 -30.77 -14.74 35.70
N VAL A 739 -31.89 -15.45 35.60
CA VAL A 739 -33.22 -14.88 35.87
C VAL A 739 -34.00 -15.76 36.84
N GLN A 740 -34.58 -15.14 37.87
CA GLN A 740 -35.43 -15.82 38.84
C GLN A 740 -36.88 -15.90 38.36
N GLU A 741 -37.62 -16.90 38.83
CA GLU A 741 -39.03 -17.12 38.46
C GLU A 741 -39.94 -15.91 38.76
N SER A 742 -39.62 -15.15 39.81
CA SER A 742 -40.31 -13.90 40.16
C SER A 742 -40.18 -12.83 39.07
N GLN A 743 -38.99 -12.69 38.48
CA GLN A 743 -38.71 -11.74 37.41
C GLN A 743 -39.37 -12.15 36.09
N LEU A 744 -39.49 -13.46 35.83
CA LEU A 744 -40.24 -13.98 34.69
C LEU A 744 -41.75 -13.68 34.81
N LYS A 745 -42.31 -13.79 36.02
CA LYS A 745 -43.71 -13.43 36.29
C LYS A 745 -43.94 -11.93 36.09
N GLU A 746 -43.04 -11.09 36.62
CA GLU A 746 -43.12 -9.64 36.42
C GLU A 746 -43.02 -9.26 34.93
N LEU A 747 -42.08 -9.86 34.18
CA LEU A 747 -41.93 -9.63 32.75
C LEU A 747 -43.20 -10.05 31.98
N ARG A 748 -43.75 -11.23 32.30
CA ARG A 748 -45.01 -11.71 31.70
C ARG A 748 -46.15 -10.74 31.95
N ASP A 749 -46.27 -10.24 33.18
CA ASP A 749 -47.35 -9.34 33.56
C ASP A 749 -47.18 -7.97 32.87
N ARG A 750 -45.95 -7.45 32.74
CA ARG A 750 -45.63 -6.26 31.93
C ARG A 750 -45.97 -6.43 30.44
N CYS A 751 -45.72 -7.61 29.87
CA CYS A 751 -46.09 -7.90 28.48
C CYS A 751 -47.60 -8.05 28.26
N ASN A 752 -48.38 -8.36 29.31
CA ASN A 752 -49.83 -8.56 29.24
C ASN A 752 -50.65 -7.28 29.47
N ILE A 753 -50.05 -6.22 30.02
CA ILE A 753 -50.71 -4.92 30.17
C ILE A 753 -50.71 -4.25 28.79
N GLY A 754 -51.86 -4.33 28.11
CA GLY A 754 -52.06 -3.98 26.71
C GLY A 754 -51.97 -2.49 26.33
N GLU A 755 -50.89 -1.78 26.67
CA GLU A 755 -50.47 -0.57 25.95
C GLU A 755 -49.37 -0.94 24.96
N ALA A 756 -49.75 -1.68 23.92
CA ALA A 756 -48.87 -2.27 22.94
C ALA A 756 -48.25 -1.27 21.93
N ASN A 757 -47.87 -0.06 22.34
CA ASN A 757 -47.20 0.88 21.43
C ASN A 757 -46.11 1.80 21.99
N SER A 758 -45.70 1.72 23.27
CA SER A 758 -44.58 2.59 23.72
C SER A 758 -43.81 2.21 24.99
N SER A 759 -44.17 1.19 25.77
CA SER A 759 -43.63 1.02 27.14
C SER A 759 -42.85 -0.27 27.41
N LEU A 760 -42.11 -0.78 26.42
CA LEU A 760 -41.01 -1.72 26.65
C LEU A 760 -39.68 -0.99 26.40
N THR A 761 -39.40 0.01 27.24
CA THR A 761 -38.06 0.64 27.35
C THR A 761 -37.34 0.12 28.57
#